data_AF-A0A832DXY3-F1
#
_entry.id   AF-A0A832DXY3-F1
#
_cell.length_a   1.000
_cell.length_b   1.000
_cell.length_c   1.000
_cell.angle_alpha   90.00
_cell.angle_beta   90.00
_cell.angle_gamma   90.00
#
_symmetry.space_group_name_H-M   'P 1'
#
loop_
_entity.id
_entity.type
_entity.pdbx_description
1 polymer ?
#
loop_
_entity_poly.entity_id
_entity_poly.type
_entity_poly.pdbx_seq_one_letter_code
_entity_poly.pdbx_strand_id
1 'polypeptide(L)'
;MDGNLMPSLKIRVITFILCLFLTHLSLASSLAGRVWLDANQNGIEDPNETGVGDIILTLFDINKIKLNQVVTLDTGEYEFINLPFSDYIICLRDGVSEVIDPITLYRIGEFDDVDNDAQPETGCTVFFRTNNDAVDIKNIDFGLTAIINVNQGLTPDLLVTRPSPVPGRTVVPKPALKPVVNPVQPTEQPQPKPVPKPVVKPVQPTVQSISRPSPVPTRTPRPKPAPVPVVKPTQPIEQPKPAPVPVGEPVQPTNNPRTRPSPVPRRTTLPVDKKPVEIPVVENQPPGISSPSVSRIISGLAPGKWAAVPGSQLDFLRACPSATDVDLQHAYLSAPNYEWNFYCAGVINAENGAAYDAKNNRMIVWGGGHSDYAGNEVYAFNLGGARPGWEHLNLPSPLPTNCDMQGGNYCSGISSVEYLLQSSAQPGNLAPASRHTLDTLQYLPDMGAQGSLFAFSGSVWQGGDVSSATWLFDTAQKRWKELSRWDGSLPDANPDVTARPTNILPGLDVFSVYDPVTGNIFAHGNRRLKQFNPKTNQWTLMTDNNNSSSTGVHSSAAYDYKNNRLVVIGGSSDYTVNPSYYQIISRGLSQQAIYHDLVTTGDNDIQFTDAPGIAYEPDADVFVAWNGGQSIYVLDMNVNPPNWDKVVLQGDNPGPAAKAGTFGRLRYVPDKKIMMLVNRIAVEADGFSLIKNPQQANVFFFKLPGRFYNNGVAPQTVVGTGEVIPETVKPQTTKHLYPVGNIADAIHELIAGDTLIIHEGNYRMDKRVQISAQGTAQAPIIIMGAEGEQKPVISTQPNIVENTFNIVGDAAYITIKGLEITNGNHEDAVKLSGGGHISHVTLEDLHLHDVSIGVRIATDADHITIRHNHIHDTGQQTVDEFGSVVGFSTGEGMYLGCHDGDCILSDSIIENNLIHDTSPQAEQGDGIELKTRSHDNIVRNNVVYNMGSKQFDGFGGILVWGWSDAADTGSWGNNIVEGNVVWGDQTYADVGIEAISRADVKNNIVFNVDTGLASNPQFNGGLYLNIPVKDVNIANNTVFNARIGVRLIWDQTDNAVFANNIVHASGITAESFSVSCRLFLQGTFIQNVTQGQFSCIKPIRGFVDNSNLSGLFLDPNNKNFWLKPSAFTLIGKGGAEYAPAKDFNGNVRGAAVDLGAYQTNGGASNPGWLIQPGQFKTQ
;
A
#
# COMPACT_ATOMS: atom_id res chain seq x y z
N MET A 1 33.09 66.01 -10.34
CA MET A 1 33.80 66.77 -9.29
C MET A 1 34.75 65.81 -8.62
N ASP A 2 35.96 66.26 -8.30
CA ASP A 2 36.95 65.47 -7.58
C ASP A 2 36.54 65.27 -6.11
N GLY A 3 36.91 64.13 -5.53
CA GLY A 3 36.60 63.81 -4.13
C GLY A 3 37.15 62.44 -3.74
N ASN A 4 38.14 62.41 -2.84
CA ASN A 4 38.73 61.17 -2.35
C ASN A 4 37.75 60.40 -1.45
N LEU A 5 37.41 59.16 -1.83
CA LEU A 5 36.89 58.16 -0.90
C LEU A 5 37.97 57.17 -0.49
N MET A 6 37.84 56.66 0.75
CA MET A 6 38.89 55.95 1.48
C MET A 6 39.31 54.61 0.85
N PRO A 7 40.55 54.12 1.10
CA PRO A 7 41.04 52.86 0.56
C PRO A 7 40.21 51.63 0.99
N SER A 8 39.52 51.69 2.13
CA SER A 8 38.56 50.67 2.58
C SER A 8 37.41 50.47 1.57
N LEU A 9 36.98 51.53 0.87
CA LEU A 9 35.96 51.42 -0.16
C LEU A 9 36.54 50.96 -1.50
N LYS A 10 37.79 51.32 -1.83
CA LYS A 10 38.47 50.74 -3.01
C LYS A 10 38.70 49.24 -2.86
N ILE A 11 39.12 48.77 -1.68
CA ILE A 11 39.23 47.34 -1.41
C ILE A 11 37.85 46.68 -1.48
N ARG A 12 36.81 47.23 -0.82
CA ARG A 12 35.46 46.65 -0.91
C ARG A 12 34.90 46.63 -2.32
N VAL A 13 35.06 47.68 -3.13
CA VAL A 13 34.59 47.71 -4.52
C VAL A 13 35.40 46.77 -5.40
N ILE A 14 36.73 46.68 -5.23
CA ILE A 14 37.55 45.71 -5.98
C ILE A 14 37.21 44.28 -5.56
N THR A 15 37.00 43.99 -4.28
CA THR A 15 36.55 42.67 -3.80
C THR A 15 35.13 42.35 -4.29
N PHE A 16 34.20 43.31 -4.34
CA PHE A 16 32.85 43.08 -4.85
C PHE A 16 32.84 42.86 -6.37
N ILE A 17 33.70 43.56 -7.11
CA ILE A 17 33.89 43.34 -8.55
C ILE A 17 34.66 42.03 -8.81
N LEU A 18 35.64 41.66 -7.99
CA LEU A 18 36.28 40.34 -8.07
C LEU A 18 35.30 39.22 -7.74
N CYS A 19 34.43 39.38 -6.75
CA CYS A 19 33.34 38.44 -6.49
C CYS A 19 32.43 38.33 -7.72
N LEU A 20 31.95 39.46 -8.29
CA LEU A 20 31.11 39.46 -9.48
C LEU A 20 31.77 38.85 -10.73
N PHE A 21 33.09 38.92 -10.87
CA PHE A 21 33.84 38.25 -11.96
C PHE A 21 34.20 36.80 -11.63
N LEU A 22 34.39 36.43 -10.37
CA LEU A 22 34.62 35.03 -9.94
C LEU A 22 33.32 34.21 -9.91
N THR A 23 32.16 34.85 -9.70
CA THR A 23 30.83 34.23 -9.89
C THR A 23 30.42 34.09 -11.37
N HIS A 24 31.32 34.40 -12.31
CA HIS A 24 31.12 34.25 -13.76
C HIS A 24 32.28 33.51 -14.45
N LEU A 25 33.07 32.73 -13.71
CA LEU A 25 33.43 31.41 -14.24
C LEU A 25 32.13 30.59 -14.19
N SER A 26 31.56 30.30 -15.35
CA SER A 26 30.62 29.18 -15.44
C SER A 26 31.39 27.91 -15.06
N LEU A 27 31.02 27.29 -13.94
CA LEU A 27 31.30 25.87 -13.77
C LEU A 27 30.63 25.17 -14.97
N ALA A 28 31.46 24.59 -15.82
CA ALA A 28 31.04 24.02 -17.08
C ALA A 28 31.17 22.50 -16.94
N SER A 29 30.05 21.83 -17.06
CA SER A 29 29.88 20.40 -16.80
C SER A 29 30.34 19.52 -17.96
N SER A 30 30.53 18.23 -17.67
CA SER A 30 30.71 17.19 -18.69
C SER A 30 29.72 16.04 -18.51
N LEU A 31 29.34 15.43 -19.63
CA LEU A 31 28.54 14.20 -19.73
C LEU A 31 29.32 13.20 -20.60
N ALA A 32 29.71 12.06 -20.05
CA ALA A 32 30.47 11.01 -20.73
C ALA A 32 29.88 9.63 -20.47
N GLY A 33 30.32 8.67 -21.28
CA GLY A 33 29.96 7.26 -21.14
C GLY A 33 30.56 6.41 -22.26
N ARG A 34 29.99 5.21 -22.45
CA ARG A 34 30.51 4.15 -23.31
C ARG A 34 29.38 3.40 -24.01
N VAL A 35 29.57 3.10 -25.30
CA VAL A 35 28.67 2.26 -26.10
C VAL A 35 29.33 0.90 -26.29
N TRP A 36 28.63 -0.21 -26.01
CA TRP A 36 29.17 -1.57 -26.12
C TRP A 36 28.23 -2.56 -26.81
N LEU A 37 28.79 -3.69 -27.25
CA LEU A 37 28.07 -4.82 -27.81
C LEU A 37 27.67 -5.77 -26.68
N ASP A 38 26.47 -5.57 -26.14
CA ASP A 38 25.81 -6.50 -25.22
C ASP A 38 25.37 -7.74 -26.00
N ALA A 39 26.23 -8.75 -25.99
CA ALA A 39 26.08 -9.96 -26.78
C ALA A 39 25.18 -11.00 -26.10
N ASN A 40 24.81 -10.78 -24.83
CA ASN A 40 24.05 -11.70 -24.01
C ASN A 40 22.63 -11.20 -23.67
N GLN A 41 22.38 -9.91 -23.91
CA GLN A 41 21.11 -9.16 -23.85
C GLN A 41 20.60 -8.85 -22.44
N ASN A 42 21.51 -8.69 -21.46
CA ASN A 42 21.19 -8.46 -20.05
C ASN A 42 20.99 -6.98 -19.67
N GLY A 43 21.53 -6.02 -20.44
CA GLY A 43 21.52 -4.60 -20.13
C GLY A 43 22.75 -4.08 -19.36
N ILE A 44 23.80 -4.89 -19.17
CA ILE A 44 24.96 -4.61 -18.29
C ILE A 44 26.28 -4.86 -19.03
N GLU A 45 27.29 -3.99 -18.88
CA GLU A 45 28.60 -4.20 -19.51
C GLU A 45 29.39 -5.33 -18.84
N ASP A 46 29.34 -6.52 -19.43
CA ASP A 46 30.10 -7.68 -18.97
C ASP A 46 31.61 -7.54 -19.30
N PRO A 47 32.56 -7.95 -18.43
CA PRO A 47 34.01 -7.73 -18.63
C PRO A 47 34.68 -8.40 -19.86
N ASN A 48 33.91 -9.06 -20.72
CA ASN A 48 34.35 -9.66 -21.98
C ASN A 48 33.72 -8.98 -23.21
N GLU A 49 32.81 -8.03 -23.00
CA GLU A 49 32.08 -7.35 -24.07
C GLU A 49 32.90 -6.19 -24.63
N THR A 50 32.62 -5.83 -25.88
CA THR A 50 33.52 -4.97 -26.68
C THR A 50 32.83 -3.66 -26.99
N GLY A 51 33.54 -2.54 -26.76
CA GLY A 51 33.07 -1.21 -27.12
C GLY A 51 32.83 -1.04 -28.62
N VAL A 52 31.91 -0.16 -28.99
CA VAL A 52 31.50 0.07 -30.37
C VAL A 52 31.83 1.50 -30.79
N GLY A 53 32.89 1.63 -31.60
CA GLY A 53 33.29 2.90 -32.23
C GLY A 53 32.42 3.30 -33.43
N ASP A 54 32.66 4.52 -33.93
CA ASP A 54 31.95 5.14 -35.08
C ASP A 54 30.43 5.35 -34.86
N ILE A 55 29.92 5.24 -33.63
CA ILE A 55 28.51 5.48 -33.29
C ILE A 55 28.29 6.97 -33.00
N ILE A 56 27.29 7.57 -33.65
CA ILE A 56 26.93 8.99 -33.48
C ILE A 56 25.97 9.13 -32.29
N LEU A 57 26.35 9.94 -31.31
CA LEU A 57 25.52 10.30 -30.16
C LEU A 57 25.14 11.79 -30.21
N THR A 58 23.91 12.10 -29.84
CA THR A 58 23.29 13.42 -29.99
C THR A 58 22.78 13.96 -28.67
N LEU A 59 23.26 15.14 -28.26
CA LEU A 59 22.86 15.82 -27.03
C LEU A 59 21.75 16.83 -27.29
N PHE A 60 20.71 16.80 -26.45
CA PHE A 60 19.58 17.71 -26.45
C PHE A 60 19.42 18.40 -25.09
N ASP A 61 18.84 19.61 -25.06
CA ASP A 61 18.45 20.29 -23.82
C ASP A 61 17.12 19.77 -23.24
N ILE A 62 16.72 20.31 -22.08
CA ILE A 62 15.44 20.02 -21.43
C ILE A 62 14.20 20.23 -22.34
N ASN A 63 14.30 21.12 -23.34
CA ASN A 63 13.25 21.42 -24.32
C ASN A 63 13.31 20.51 -25.56
N LYS A 64 14.20 19.50 -25.56
CA LYS A 64 14.53 18.62 -26.69
C LYS A 64 15.05 19.37 -27.93
N ILE A 65 15.69 20.51 -27.73
CA ILE A 65 16.44 21.23 -28.76
C ILE A 65 17.83 20.61 -28.88
N LYS A 66 18.22 20.18 -30.08
CA LYS A 66 19.53 19.62 -30.39
C LYS A 66 20.64 20.65 -30.13
N LEU A 67 21.61 20.28 -29.29
CA LEU A 67 22.74 21.12 -28.91
C LEU A 67 24.04 20.72 -29.59
N ASN A 68 24.38 19.43 -29.58
CA ASN A 68 25.67 18.94 -30.06
C ASN A 68 25.62 17.47 -30.51
N GLN A 69 26.66 17.01 -31.20
CA GLN A 69 26.89 15.60 -31.53
C GLN A 69 28.35 15.21 -31.30
N VAL A 70 28.57 13.95 -30.92
CA VAL A 70 29.89 13.30 -30.83
C VAL A 70 29.86 11.95 -31.52
N VAL A 71 31.03 11.35 -31.71
CA VAL A 71 31.20 10.00 -32.26
C VAL A 71 32.03 9.19 -31.28
N THR A 72 31.64 7.94 -31.01
CA THR A 72 32.38 7.04 -30.11
C THR A 72 33.74 6.65 -30.67
N LEU A 73 34.72 6.51 -29.77
CA LEU A 73 36.04 5.96 -30.08
C LEU A 73 35.97 4.45 -30.31
N ASP A 74 37.03 3.84 -30.89
CA ASP A 74 37.16 2.37 -31.04
C ASP A 74 36.92 1.56 -29.74
N THR A 75 37.06 2.21 -28.57
CA THR A 75 36.82 1.68 -27.22
C THR A 75 35.35 1.76 -26.78
N GLY A 76 34.47 2.38 -27.55
CA GLY A 76 33.08 2.72 -27.22
C GLY A 76 32.91 4.07 -26.51
N GLU A 77 33.99 4.67 -26.01
CA GLU A 77 33.95 5.86 -25.14
C GLU A 77 33.55 7.15 -25.88
N TYR A 78 32.83 8.04 -25.21
CA TYR A 78 32.49 9.39 -25.69
C TYR A 78 32.43 10.43 -24.55
N GLU A 79 32.52 11.73 -24.86
CA GLU A 79 32.37 12.82 -23.89
C GLU A 79 31.84 14.12 -24.53
N PHE A 80 30.83 14.73 -23.92
CA PHE A 80 30.38 16.10 -24.16
C PHE A 80 30.93 17.03 -23.07
N ILE A 81 31.75 18.02 -23.45
CA ILE A 81 32.39 18.96 -22.53
C ILE A 81 31.85 20.40 -22.62
N ASN A 82 32.06 21.18 -21.56
CA ASN A 82 31.72 22.60 -21.44
C ASN A 82 30.21 22.91 -21.45
N LEU A 83 29.39 22.00 -20.90
CA LEU A 83 27.95 22.16 -20.84
C LEU A 83 27.54 23.12 -19.69
N PRO A 84 26.60 24.05 -19.91
CA PRO A 84 25.91 24.74 -18.81
C PRO A 84 25.31 23.77 -17.78
N PHE A 85 24.96 24.28 -16.59
CA PHE A 85 24.11 23.52 -15.67
C PHE A 85 22.66 23.54 -16.15
N SER A 86 22.15 22.36 -16.52
CA SER A 86 20.82 22.13 -17.11
C SER A 86 20.47 20.65 -17.02
N ASP A 87 19.23 20.32 -17.36
CA ASP A 87 18.83 18.96 -17.70
C ASP A 87 19.11 18.68 -19.18
N TYR A 88 19.52 17.45 -19.50
CA TYR A 88 20.01 17.00 -20.81
C TYR A 88 19.52 15.59 -21.17
N ILE A 89 19.38 15.30 -22.46
CA ILE A 89 19.12 13.95 -23.00
C ILE A 89 20.20 13.60 -24.03
N ILE A 90 20.66 12.34 -24.07
CA ILE A 90 21.55 11.82 -25.11
C ILE A 90 20.81 10.74 -25.92
N CYS A 91 20.95 10.75 -27.25
CA CYS A 91 20.30 9.79 -28.16
C CYS A 91 21.24 9.23 -29.24
N LEU A 92 21.06 7.95 -29.56
CA LEU A 92 21.66 7.25 -30.70
C LEU A 92 20.99 7.57 -32.04
N ARG A 93 19.66 7.82 -32.04
CA ARG A 93 18.80 7.73 -33.24
C ARG A 93 18.35 9.07 -33.83
N ASP A 94 19.23 10.07 -33.92
CA ASP A 94 18.90 11.34 -34.59
C ASP A 94 19.16 11.30 -36.12
N GLY A 95 18.12 10.95 -36.88
CA GLY A 95 18.03 11.26 -38.31
C GLY A 95 18.67 10.28 -39.30
N VAL A 96 19.24 9.15 -38.86
CA VAL A 96 19.71 8.07 -39.74
C VAL A 96 18.66 6.96 -39.89
N SER A 97 18.45 6.50 -41.14
CA SER A 97 17.40 5.54 -41.51
C SER A 97 17.92 4.09 -41.67
N GLU A 98 19.08 3.78 -41.09
CA GLU A 98 19.75 2.48 -41.24
C GLU A 98 19.86 1.75 -39.90
N VAL A 99 19.80 0.41 -39.94
CA VAL A 99 19.32 -0.42 -38.82
C VAL A 99 20.39 -0.63 -37.76
N ILE A 100 20.20 -0.01 -36.59
CA ILE A 100 20.74 -0.48 -35.31
C ILE A 100 19.58 -1.10 -34.53
N ASP A 101 19.49 -2.43 -34.65
CA ASP A 101 18.54 -3.29 -33.94
C ASP A 101 19.05 -3.60 -32.51
N PRO A 102 18.21 -4.15 -31.62
CA PRO A 102 17.78 -3.43 -30.42
C PRO A 102 18.87 -3.08 -29.40
N ILE A 103 18.57 -2.04 -28.64
CA ILE A 103 19.25 -1.71 -27.39
C ILE A 103 18.74 -2.66 -26.29
N THR A 104 19.59 -3.00 -25.34
CA THR A 104 19.29 -4.01 -24.31
C THR A 104 18.53 -3.44 -23.13
N LEU A 105 18.17 -4.28 -22.16
CA LEU A 105 17.27 -3.89 -21.07
C LEU A 105 17.78 -2.64 -20.34
N TYR A 106 16.88 -1.72 -19.99
CA TYR A 106 17.20 -0.41 -19.43
C TYR A 106 17.01 -0.39 -17.91
N ARG A 107 17.99 0.15 -17.18
CA ARG A 107 18.05 0.22 -15.72
C ARG A 107 17.88 -1.14 -15.03
N ILE A 108 18.88 -2.01 -15.20
CA ILE A 108 18.92 -3.38 -14.69
C ILE A 108 20.07 -3.55 -13.69
N GLY A 109 19.80 -3.26 -12.42
CA GLY A 109 20.72 -3.45 -11.31
C GLY A 109 20.63 -2.35 -10.27
N GLU A 110 21.52 -2.40 -9.28
CA GLU A 110 21.69 -1.36 -8.24
C GLU A 110 22.87 -0.42 -8.56
N PHE A 111 23.50 -0.56 -9.73
CA PHE A 111 24.75 0.09 -10.09
C PHE A 111 24.60 0.94 -11.37
N ASP A 112 24.27 2.23 -11.18
CA ASP A 112 24.19 3.27 -12.21
C ASP A 112 25.50 3.45 -13.05
N ASP A 113 26.58 2.68 -12.82
CA ASP A 113 27.91 2.87 -13.44
C ASP A 113 28.34 1.80 -14.45
N VAL A 114 27.47 0.83 -14.78
CA VAL A 114 27.76 -0.27 -15.73
C VAL A 114 26.56 -0.73 -16.56
N ASP A 115 25.39 -0.10 -16.45
CA ASP A 115 24.16 -0.55 -17.10
C ASP A 115 23.66 0.40 -18.22
N ASN A 116 22.71 -0.09 -19.01
CA ASN A 116 22.23 0.62 -20.19
C ASN A 116 21.23 1.73 -19.81
N ASP A 117 21.64 2.98 -20.02
CA ASP A 117 20.89 4.20 -19.70
C ASP A 117 19.92 4.65 -20.82
N ALA A 118 19.87 3.93 -21.95
CA ALA A 118 18.98 4.24 -23.06
C ALA A 118 17.75 3.35 -23.10
N GLN A 119 16.56 3.96 -23.10
CA GLN A 119 15.29 3.25 -23.22
C GLN A 119 15.20 2.52 -24.58
N PRO A 120 14.97 1.19 -24.63
CA PRO A 120 15.08 0.38 -25.86
C PRO A 120 14.19 0.87 -27.01
N GLU A 121 13.02 1.39 -26.65
CA GLU A 121 11.96 1.85 -27.53
C GLU A 121 12.35 3.15 -28.24
N THR A 122 13.15 3.99 -27.59
CA THR A 122 13.51 5.33 -28.10
C THR A 122 14.94 5.39 -28.64
N GLY A 123 15.88 4.68 -28.01
CA GLY A 123 17.31 4.89 -28.21
C GLY A 123 17.81 6.24 -27.69
N CYS A 124 17.13 6.78 -26.68
CA CYS A 124 17.48 7.96 -25.92
C CYS A 124 17.50 7.65 -24.43
N THR A 125 18.28 8.42 -23.69
CA THR A 125 18.30 8.38 -22.23
C THR A 125 17.13 9.16 -21.61
N VAL A 126 16.95 9.00 -20.29
CA VAL A 126 16.19 9.97 -19.49
C VAL A 126 16.98 11.28 -19.30
N PHE A 127 16.40 12.23 -18.56
CA PHE A 127 17.05 13.52 -18.27
C PHE A 127 18.16 13.37 -17.23
N PHE A 128 19.40 13.71 -17.60
CA PHE A 128 20.49 13.92 -16.65
C PHE A 128 20.61 15.39 -16.28
N ARG A 129 20.74 15.69 -14.99
CA ARG A 129 20.87 17.05 -14.46
C ARG A 129 22.32 17.34 -14.09
N THR A 130 22.95 18.30 -14.76
CA THR A 130 24.24 18.84 -14.29
C THR A 130 24.02 20.07 -13.41
N ASN A 131 24.71 20.13 -12.28
CA ASN A 131 24.63 21.23 -11.31
C ASN A 131 25.93 21.30 -10.46
N ASN A 132 25.95 22.09 -9.38
CA ASN A 132 27.15 22.23 -8.52
C ASN A 132 27.56 20.93 -7.81
N ASP A 133 26.64 19.98 -7.67
CA ASP A 133 26.79 18.73 -6.93
C ASP A 133 27.06 17.54 -7.88
N ALA A 134 26.57 17.64 -9.12
CA ALA A 134 26.82 16.75 -10.26
C ALA A 134 27.44 17.55 -11.43
N VAL A 135 28.74 17.86 -11.32
CA VAL A 135 29.46 18.66 -12.33
C VAL A 135 29.96 17.81 -13.50
N ASP A 136 30.42 16.60 -13.25
CA ASP A 136 30.94 15.67 -14.25
C ASP A 136 30.24 14.31 -14.06
N ILE A 137 29.37 13.93 -15.00
CA ILE A 137 28.68 12.63 -15.03
C ILE A 137 29.36 11.79 -16.12
N LYS A 138 29.77 10.55 -15.81
CA LYS A 138 30.65 9.75 -16.70
C LYS A 138 30.21 8.29 -16.90
N ASN A 139 28.99 8.02 -16.46
CA ASN A 139 28.24 6.79 -16.51
C ASN A 139 26.93 7.10 -17.22
N ILE A 140 26.96 7.02 -18.55
CA ILE A 140 25.80 7.27 -19.43
C ILE A 140 25.96 6.36 -20.64
N ASP A 141 25.63 5.10 -20.42
CA ASP A 141 26.19 4.00 -21.18
C ASP A 141 25.10 3.29 -22.02
N PHE A 142 25.48 2.69 -23.15
CA PHE A 142 24.54 2.18 -24.16
C PHE A 142 24.87 0.75 -24.60
N GLY A 143 24.02 -0.21 -24.24
CA GLY A 143 24.15 -1.63 -24.63
C GLY A 143 23.44 -1.93 -25.95
N LEU A 144 24.16 -2.51 -26.93
CA LEU A 144 23.63 -2.87 -28.25
C LEU A 144 23.61 -4.39 -28.46
N THR A 145 22.47 -4.97 -28.88
CA THR A 145 22.36 -6.43 -29.11
C THR A 145 23.15 -6.96 -30.31
N ALA A 146 23.29 -6.16 -31.38
CA ALA A 146 23.87 -6.60 -32.64
C ALA A 146 24.34 -5.46 -33.55
N ILE A 147 25.48 -5.64 -34.23
CA ILE A 147 25.94 -4.74 -35.30
C ILE A 147 25.57 -5.35 -36.66
N ILE A 148 24.41 -4.97 -37.20
CA ILE A 148 23.96 -5.41 -38.53
C ILE A 148 24.57 -4.51 -39.60
N ASN A 149 25.74 -4.89 -40.11
CA ASN A 149 26.38 -4.20 -41.23
C ASN A 149 25.60 -4.39 -42.55
N VAL A 150 24.67 -3.47 -42.87
CA VAL A 150 23.78 -3.53 -44.05
C VAL A 150 24.49 -3.24 -45.40
N ASN A 151 25.75 -3.65 -45.54
CA ASN A 151 26.54 -3.54 -46.78
C ASN A 151 26.91 -4.91 -47.40
N GLN A 152 26.33 -6.02 -46.91
CA GLN A 152 26.46 -7.37 -47.50
C GLN A 152 25.08 -8.09 -47.47
N GLY A 153 24.19 -7.76 -48.41
CA GLY A 153 22.80 -8.25 -48.39
C GLY A 153 22.61 -9.70 -48.87
N LEU A 154 21.67 -10.42 -48.23
CA LEU A 154 21.14 -11.72 -48.65
C LEU A 154 19.60 -11.78 -48.51
N THR A 155 19.00 -12.81 -49.12
CA THR A 155 17.57 -12.84 -49.52
C THR A 155 16.62 -13.47 -48.50
N PRO A 156 15.31 -13.09 -48.51
CA PRO A 156 14.32 -13.60 -47.55
C PRO A 156 13.82 -15.00 -47.91
N ASP A 157 14.09 -16.00 -47.06
CA ASP A 157 13.34 -17.28 -47.05
C ASP A 157 13.55 -18.02 -45.70
N LEU A 158 12.59 -17.93 -44.76
CA LEU A 158 12.51 -18.79 -43.56
C LEU A 158 11.17 -18.67 -42.78
N LEU A 159 10.04 -18.96 -43.44
CA LEU A 159 8.76 -19.24 -42.76
C LEU A 159 8.63 -20.75 -42.50
N VAL A 160 8.67 -21.18 -41.24
CA VAL A 160 8.43 -22.59 -40.86
C VAL A 160 7.46 -22.70 -39.68
N THR A 161 6.51 -23.62 -39.79
CA THR A 161 5.36 -23.78 -38.89
C THR A 161 5.55 -24.86 -37.81
N ARG A 162 4.78 -24.77 -36.72
CA ARG A 162 4.74 -25.75 -35.63
C ARG A 162 4.16 -27.12 -36.08
N PRO A 163 4.69 -28.25 -35.55
CA PRO A 163 3.98 -29.53 -35.49
C PRO A 163 3.69 -30.01 -34.04
N SER A 164 2.65 -30.83 -33.88
CA SER A 164 2.25 -31.49 -32.61
C SER A 164 2.72 -32.96 -32.54
N PRO A 165 2.77 -33.59 -31.35
CA PRO A 165 3.55 -34.82 -31.14
C PRO A 165 2.79 -36.16 -31.33
N VAL A 166 3.52 -37.20 -31.77
CA VAL A 166 3.14 -38.63 -31.70
C VAL A 166 4.41 -39.47 -31.41
N PRO A 167 4.40 -40.48 -30.52
CA PRO A 167 5.64 -41.04 -29.96
C PRO A 167 6.17 -42.34 -30.59
N GLY A 168 7.50 -42.56 -30.45
CA GLY A 168 8.05 -43.89 -30.14
C GLY A 168 9.01 -44.57 -31.14
N ARG A 169 10.34 -44.39 -30.96
CA ARG A 169 11.35 -45.44 -31.20
C ARG A 169 12.68 -45.17 -30.46
N THR A 170 13.48 -46.21 -30.22
CA THR A 170 14.60 -46.23 -29.25
C THR A 170 16.00 -46.45 -29.86
N VAL A 171 17.01 -45.68 -29.38
CA VAL A 171 18.43 -46.01 -29.00
C VAL A 171 19.30 -46.77 -30.07
N VAL A 172 20.60 -46.55 -30.33
CA VAL A 172 21.86 -46.72 -29.53
C VAL A 172 23.06 -45.96 -30.22
N PRO A 173 24.18 -45.55 -29.56
CA PRO A 173 25.08 -44.47 -30.09
C PRO A 173 26.62 -44.73 -30.21
N LYS A 174 27.34 -43.72 -30.74
CA LYS A 174 28.80 -43.39 -30.64
C LYS A 174 29.82 -44.27 -31.44
N PRO A 175 31.04 -43.79 -31.81
CA PRO A 175 32.08 -43.16 -30.97
C PRO A 175 32.69 -41.81 -31.50
N ALA A 176 33.88 -41.38 -31.04
CA ALA A 176 34.50 -40.05 -31.23
C ALA A 176 36.07 -40.07 -31.32
N LEU A 177 36.75 -38.91 -31.14
CA LEU A 177 38.23 -38.58 -31.21
C LEU A 177 38.70 -38.03 -32.59
N LYS A 178 39.69 -37.13 -32.79
CA LYS A 178 40.56 -36.25 -31.92
C LYS A 178 41.31 -35.18 -32.80
N PRO A 179 41.70 -33.99 -32.30
CA PRO A 179 42.62 -33.05 -32.99
C PRO A 179 44.00 -32.85 -32.32
N VAL A 180 45.03 -32.35 -33.04
CA VAL A 180 46.43 -32.16 -32.57
C VAL A 180 47.19 -30.97 -33.24
N VAL A 181 47.33 -29.82 -32.56
CA VAL A 181 48.58 -29.18 -32.01
C VAL A 181 49.88 -29.29 -32.86
N ASN A 182 50.73 -28.28 -33.16
CA ASN A 182 50.88 -26.80 -32.90
C ASN A 182 51.85 -26.22 -34.01
N PRO A 183 52.98 -25.46 -33.85
CA PRO A 183 53.55 -24.49 -32.84
C PRO A 183 54.20 -23.17 -33.42
N VAL A 184 54.87 -22.37 -32.55
CA VAL A 184 55.92 -21.30 -32.80
C VAL A 184 55.45 -19.90 -33.26
N GLN A 185 55.87 -18.73 -32.72
CA GLN A 185 56.39 -18.26 -31.40
C GLN A 185 56.46 -16.71 -31.41
N PRO A 186 56.55 -16.00 -30.26
CA PRO A 186 57.84 -15.33 -29.95
C PRO A 186 58.22 -15.16 -28.45
N THR A 187 59.48 -15.50 -28.12
CA THR A 187 60.32 -14.96 -27.01
C THR A 187 59.90 -15.12 -25.53
N GLU A 188 60.83 -14.81 -24.60
CA GLU A 188 60.88 -15.40 -23.24
C GLU A 188 61.58 -14.49 -22.20
N GLN A 189 61.31 -14.73 -20.90
CA GLN A 189 62.11 -14.48 -19.66
C GLN A 189 61.75 -13.30 -18.73
N PRO A 190 61.99 -13.41 -17.39
CA PRO A 190 62.02 -14.62 -16.53
C PRO A 190 61.33 -14.49 -15.14
N GLN A 191 61.04 -15.62 -14.49
CA GLN A 191 60.63 -15.68 -13.07
C GLN A 191 61.82 -15.82 -12.08
N PRO A 192 61.78 -15.13 -10.92
CA PRO A 192 62.49 -15.52 -9.71
C PRO A 192 61.73 -16.60 -8.90
N LYS A 193 62.45 -17.37 -8.06
CA LYS A 193 61.91 -18.53 -7.31
C LYS A 193 61.27 -18.16 -5.95
N PRO A 194 60.29 -18.94 -5.46
CA PRO A 194 59.91 -18.93 -4.04
C PRO A 194 60.98 -19.59 -3.14
N VAL A 195 61.03 -19.16 -1.88
CA VAL A 195 61.92 -19.69 -0.81
C VAL A 195 61.06 -19.99 0.43
N PRO A 196 61.26 -21.12 1.15
CA PRO A 196 60.20 -21.72 1.96
C PRO A 196 60.15 -21.26 3.44
N LYS A 197 59.01 -21.55 4.09
CA LYS A 197 58.85 -21.59 5.56
C LYS A 197 58.51 -23.03 6.02
N PRO A 198 58.75 -23.38 7.31
CA PRO A 198 59.13 -24.75 7.67
C PRO A 198 57.99 -25.66 8.15
N VAL A 199 58.25 -26.98 8.10
CA VAL A 199 57.38 -28.04 8.62
C VAL A 199 57.94 -28.59 9.95
N VAL A 200 57.07 -28.76 10.94
CA VAL A 200 57.28 -29.65 12.11
C VAL A 200 56.06 -30.57 12.25
N LYS A 201 56.27 -31.80 12.72
CA LYS A 201 55.33 -32.92 12.57
C LYS A 201 54.39 -33.10 13.79
N PRO A 202 53.15 -33.59 13.60
CA PRO A 202 52.36 -34.20 14.67
C PRO A 202 52.89 -35.60 15.05
N VAL A 203 52.56 -36.07 16.25
CA VAL A 203 52.88 -37.41 16.77
C VAL A 203 51.61 -38.03 17.38
N GLN A 204 51.38 -39.32 17.15
CA GLN A 204 50.23 -40.07 17.66
C GLN A 204 50.33 -40.40 19.16
N PRO A 205 49.19 -40.65 19.81
CA PRO A 205 49.03 -41.83 20.68
C PRO A 205 48.25 -42.97 20.01
N THR A 206 48.55 -44.21 20.41
CA THR A 206 48.01 -45.46 19.85
C THR A 206 46.78 -45.98 20.59
N VAL A 207 45.93 -46.78 19.93
CA VAL A 207 44.85 -47.56 20.56
C VAL A 207 44.94 -49.02 20.13
N GLN A 208 44.83 -49.98 21.07
CA GLN A 208 44.55 -51.40 20.78
C GLN A 208 43.83 -52.12 21.94
N SER A 209 42.89 -53.01 21.57
CA SER A 209 42.29 -54.10 22.40
C SER A 209 41.35 -53.65 23.55
N ILE A 210 40.39 -54.44 24.08
CA ILE A 210 40.02 -55.87 23.94
C ILE A 210 38.48 -56.02 23.66
N SER A 211 38.02 -57.22 23.30
CA SER A 211 36.66 -57.60 22.88
C SER A 211 35.63 -57.98 23.98
N ARG A 212 34.35 -58.06 23.56
CA ARG A 212 33.15 -58.80 24.09
C ARG A 212 33.44 -60.04 24.99
N PRO A 213 32.53 -60.46 25.92
CA PRO A 213 31.14 -60.84 25.58
C PRO A 213 30.02 -60.65 26.66
N SER A 214 28.78 -61.06 26.31
CA SER A 214 27.63 -61.33 27.22
C SER A 214 27.61 -62.83 27.65
N PRO A 215 26.88 -63.28 28.71
CA PRO A 215 25.41 -63.43 28.66
C PRO A 215 24.65 -63.27 30.02
N VAL A 216 23.37 -63.64 30.04
CA VAL A 216 22.29 -63.45 31.06
C VAL A 216 21.95 -64.79 31.75
N PRO A 217 21.64 -64.91 33.09
CA PRO A 217 20.23 -64.94 33.54
C PRO A 217 19.82 -64.63 35.04
N THR A 218 18.58 -64.13 35.19
CA THR A 218 17.56 -64.37 36.27
C THR A 218 17.81 -64.11 37.78
N ARG A 219 16.93 -63.29 38.42
CA ARG A 219 15.95 -63.72 39.46
C ARG A 219 15.01 -62.62 40.06
N THR A 220 13.69 -62.86 40.00
CA THR A 220 12.58 -62.66 41.00
C THR A 220 12.44 -61.41 41.94
N PRO A 221 11.21 -61.05 42.44
CA PRO A 221 10.81 -59.64 42.66
C PRO A 221 10.24 -59.23 44.06
N ARG A 222 9.68 -57.99 44.12
CA ARG A 222 8.93 -57.24 45.18
C ARG A 222 9.78 -56.45 46.22
N PRO A 223 9.21 -55.41 46.90
CA PRO A 223 7.83 -54.88 46.86
C PRO A 223 7.68 -53.37 46.53
N LYS A 224 6.42 -52.90 46.40
CA LYS A 224 6.04 -51.47 46.44
C LYS A 224 6.05 -50.92 47.90
N PRO A 225 6.42 -49.65 48.13
CA PRO A 225 5.87 -48.82 49.21
C PRO A 225 4.43 -48.38 48.89
N ALA A 226 3.62 -48.08 49.90
CA ALA A 226 2.25 -47.57 49.74
C ALA A 226 2.03 -46.25 50.50
N PRO A 227 1.24 -45.29 49.95
CA PRO A 227 0.88 -44.05 50.64
C PRO A 227 -0.31 -44.24 51.58
N VAL A 228 -0.25 -43.67 52.78
CA VAL A 228 -1.25 -43.76 53.87
C VAL A 228 -1.08 -42.55 54.81
N PRO A 229 -2.12 -41.93 55.40
CA PRO A 229 -3.46 -41.62 54.86
C PRO A 229 -3.88 -40.14 55.09
N VAL A 230 -4.95 -39.67 54.44
CA VAL A 230 -5.82 -38.59 54.97
C VAL A 230 -7.29 -39.00 54.74
N VAL A 231 -8.18 -38.68 55.67
CA VAL A 231 -9.59 -39.09 55.64
C VAL A 231 -10.52 -37.88 55.39
N LYS A 232 -11.35 -38.03 54.36
CA LYS A 232 -12.69 -37.45 54.08
C LYS A 232 -13.26 -36.37 55.02
N PRO A 233 -13.96 -35.40 54.40
CA PRO A 233 -15.42 -35.31 54.58
C PRO A 233 -16.24 -36.07 53.51
N THR A 234 -17.55 -36.24 53.75
CA THR A 234 -18.47 -37.08 52.98
C THR A 234 -19.67 -36.32 52.39
N GLN A 235 -19.94 -36.55 51.09
CA GLN A 235 -21.25 -36.80 50.44
C GLN A 235 -22.44 -35.82 50.65
N PRO A 236 -23.30 -35.63 49.62
CA PRO A 236 -24.32 -36.62 49.20
C PRO A 236 -24.27 -36.99 47.69
N ILE A 237 -24.40 -38.28 47.32
CA ILE A 237 -25.62 -39.02 46.90
C ILE A 237 -25.88 -38.94 45.37
N GLU A 238 -26.30 -40.07 44.79
CA GLU A 238 -26.37 -40.39 43.36
C GLU A 238 -27.81 -40.79 42.98
N GLN A 239 -28.23 -40.55 41.72
CA GLN A 239 -29.36 -41.23 41.07
C GLN A 239 -29.09 -41.47 39.56
N PRO A 240 -29.76 -42.45 38.93
CA PRO A 240 -29.03 -43.39 38.06
C PRO A 240 -29.29 -43.29 36.56
N LYS A 241 -28.42 -44.00 35.82
CA LYS A 241 -28.39 -44.17 34.36
C LYS A 241 -29.27 -45.36 33.91
N PRO A 242 -30.08 -45.25 32.84
CA PRO A 242 -30.70 -46.39 32.16
C PRO A 242 -29.72 -47.23 31.31
N ALA A 243 -30.13 -48.45 30.93
CA ALA A 243 -29.30 -49.44 30.22
C ALA A 243 -29.88 -49.84 28.82
N PRO A 244 -29.10 -50.48 27.92
CA PRO A 244 -29.45 -50.73 26.51
C PRO A 244 -29.97 -52.16 26.21
N VAL A 245 -30.41 -52.45 24.97
CA VAL A 245 -30.52 -53.78 24.27
C VAL A 245 -31.43 -53.67 23.00
N PRO A 246 -31.25 -54.40 21.86
CA PRO A 246 -30.07 -55.04 21.25
C PRO A 246 -30.00 -54.84 19.68
N VAL A 247 -29.36 -55.78 18.95
CA VAL A 247 -29.04 -55.81 17.50
C VAL A 247 -30.08 -56.58 16.64
N GLY A 248 -30.14 -56.30 15.32
CA GLY A 248 -30.74 -57.15 14.26
C GLY A 248 -29.96 -57.03 12.93
N GLU A 249 -29.93 -58.09 12.10
CA GLU A 249 -28.89 -58.32 11.06
C GLU A 249 -29.45 -58.47 9.59
N PRO A 250 -28.75 -58.98 8.53
CA PRO A 250 -28.76 -58.34 7.20
C PRO A 250 -29.29 -59.23 6.03
N VAL A 251 -29.19 -58.77 4.75
CA VAL A 251 -29.04 -59.64 3.55
C VAL A 251 -28.65 -58.89 2.25
N GLN A 252 -27.99 -59.60 1.33
CA GLN A 252 -27.67 -59.30 -0.09
C GLN A 252 -27.68 -60.63 -0.89
N PRO A 253 -27.56 -60.71 -2.24
CA PRO A 253 -27.98 -59.83 -3.35
C PRO A 253 -28.63 -60.65 -4.54
N THR A 254 -28.54 -60.16 -5.80
CA THR A 254 -28.81 -60.84 -7.11
C THR A 254 -30.28 -60.96 -7.59
N ASN A 255 -30.67 -60.66 -8.85
CA ASN A 255 -30.19 -61.23 -10.13
C ASN A 255 -30.54 -60.40 -11.41
N ASN A 256 -29.90 -60.76 -12.53
CA ASN A 256 -30.12 -60.32 -13.93
C ASN A 256 -31.10 -61.34 -14.64
N PRO A 257 -31.43 -61.36 -15.98
CA PRO A 257 -30.97 -60.55 -17.13
C PRO A 257 -31.99 -60.21 -18.29
N ARG A 258 -31.47 -59.61 -19.38
CA ARG A 258 -31.78 -59.79 -20.85
C ARG A 258 -32.52 -58.71 -21.71
N THR A 259 -31.79 -58.33 -22.78
CA THR A 259 -32.17 -58.10 -24.20
C THR A 259 -32.81 -56.79 -24.74
N ARG A 260 -32.17 -56.30 -25.82
CA ARG A 260 -32.59 -55.34 -26.90
C ARG A 260 -33.65 -55.96 -27.84
N PRO A 261 -34.28 -55.28 -28.86
CA PRO A 261 -33.73 -54.21 -29.74
C PRO A 261 -34.68 -53.05 -30.17
N SER A 262 -34.20 -52.17 -31.07
CA SER A 262 -34.90 -51.02 -31.71
C SER A 262 -35.55 -51.38 -33.08
N PRO A 263 -36.41 -50.53 -33.71
CA PRO A 263 -35.97 -49.65 -34.82
C PRO A 263 -36.83 -48.35 -35.08
N VAL A 264 -36.72 -47.75 -36.28
CA VAL A 264 -37.29 -46.49 -36.87
C VAL A 264 -37.46 -46.67 -38.42
N PRO A 265 -38.03 -45.79 -39.33
CA PRO A 265 -38.02 -44.29 -39.37
C PRO A 265 -39.19 -43.54 -40.15
N ARG A 266 -38.97 -42.24 -40.51
CA ARG A 266 -39.53 -41.40 -41.63
C ARG A 266 -40.96 -40.79 -41.55
N ARG A 267 -41.33 -39.62 -42.12
CA ARG A 267 -40.75 -38.35 -42.70
C ARG A 267 -41.76 -37.81 -43.74
N THR A 268 -42.23 -36.56 -43.58
CA THR A 268 -43.08 -35.76 -44.52
C THR A 268 -43.15 -34.31 -43.99
N THR A 269 -43.20 -33.19 -44.72
CA THR A 269 -43.06 -32.83 -46.17
C THR A 269 -42.57 -31.35 -46.27
N LEU A 270 -42.58 -30.70 -47.45
CA LEU A 270 -42.36 -29.24 -47.67
C LEU A 270 -43.27 -28.72 -48.82
N PRO A 271 -43.47 -27.40 -48.95
CA PRO A 271 -43.00 -26.71 -50.17
C PRO A 271 -42.18 -25.42 -49.86
N VAL A 272 -41.86 -24.64 -50.90
CA VAL A 272 -40.74 -23.67 -50.94
C VAL A 272 -41.14 -22.36 -51.64
N ASP A 273 -40.58 -21.23 -51.20
CA ASP A 273 -40.33 -20.07 -52.08
C ASP A 273 -38.96 -19.41 -51.79
N LYS A 274 -38.49 -18.46 -52.62
CA LYS A 274 -37.04 -18.23 -52.86
C LYS A 274 -36.48 -16.81 -52.65
N LYS A 275 -35.22 -16.80 -52.16
CA LYS A 275 -34.16 -15.75 -52.25
C LYS A 275 -34.35 -14.45 -51.41
N PRO A 276 -33.25 -13.71 -51.14
CA PRO A 276 -31.83 -14.01 -51.39
C PRO A 276 -31.09 -14.49 -50.11
N VAL A 277 -29.77 -14.69 -50.20
CA VAL A 277 -28.91 -15.02 -49.05
C VAL A 277 -28.11 -13.79 -48.65
N GLU A 278 -28.29 -13.34 -47.42
CA GLU A 278 -27.27 -12.58 -46.69
C GLU A 278 -26.39 -13.58 -45.91
N ILE A 279 -25.09 -13.30 -45.81
CA ILE A 279 -24.15 -14.10 -45.03
C ILE A 279 -24.16 -13.53 -43.61
N PRO A 280 -24.56 -14.29 -42.57
CA PRO A 280 -24.40 -13.83 -41.20
C PRO A 280 -22.91 -13.74 -40.89
N VAL A 281 -22.43 -12.55 -40.54
CA VAL A 281 -21.14 -12.41 -39.88
C VAL A 281 -21.25 -13.11 -38.53
N VAL A 282 -20.49 -14.18 -38.34
CA VAL A 282 -20.41 -14.86 -37.04
C VAL A 282 -19.50 -14.03 -36.14
N GLU A 283 -20.13 -13.11 -35.40
CA GLU A 283 -19.50 -12.37 -34.32
C GLU A 283 -19.08 -13.37 -33.23
N ASN A 284 -17.77 -13.54 -33.02
CA ASN A 284 -17.21 -14.53 -32.10
C ASN A 284 -17.36 -14.09 -30.64
N GLN A 285 -18.57 -14.24 -30.10
CA GLN A 285 -18.85 -14.07 -28.67
C GLN A 285 -18.02 -15.07 -27.84
N PRO A 286 -17.28 -14.62 -26.80
CA PRO A 286 -16.71 -15.53 -25.79
C PRO A 286 -17.80 -16.31 -25.04
N PRO A 287 -17.47 -17.43 -24.36
CA PRO A 287 -18.44 -18.20 -23.58
C PRO A 287 -19.09 -17.36 -22.48
N GLY A 288 -20.37 -17.03 -22.64
CA GLY A 288 -21.07 -16.14 -21.72
C GLY A 288 -21.25 -16.74 -20.32
N ILE A 289 -20.84 -15.98 -19.30
CA ILE A 289 -21.27 -16.22 -17.91
C ILE A 289 -22.80 -16.12 -17.89
N SER A 290 -23.48 -17.18 -17.45
CA SER A 290 -24.94 -17.20 -17.44
C SER A 290 -25.51 -16.12 -16.50
N SER A 291 -26.68 -15.58 -16.84
CA SER A 291 -27.29 -14.40 -16.21
C SER A 291 -28.27 -14.64 -15.02
N PRO A 292 -27.89 -15.27 -13.89
CA PRO A 292 -28.70 -15.17 -12.63
C PRO A 292 -28.14 -14.29 -11.49
N SER A 293 -26.90 -13.80 -11.53
CA SER A 293 -26.21 -13.25 -10.33
C SER A 293 -26.87 -11.99 -9.74
N VAL A 294 -26.88 -10.87 -10.48
CA VAL A 294 -27.27 -9.54 -9.95
C VAL A 294 -28.68 -9.54 -9.36
N SER A 295 -29.66 -10.05 -10.10
CA SER A 295 -31.06 -10.17 -9.65
C SER A 295 -31.21 -11.03 -8.39
N ARG A 296 -30.40 -12.10 -8.26
CA ARG A 296 -30.40 -12.97 -7.08
C ARG A 296 -29.85 -12.23 -5.86
N ILE A 297 -28.75 -11.50 -6.01
CA ILE A 297 -28.15 -10.68 -4.94
C ILE A 297 -29.18 -9.67 -4.41
N ILE A 298 -29.79 -8.87 -5.28
CA ILE A 298 -30.82 -7.88 -4.91
C ILE A 298 -32.02 -8.54 -4.20
N SER A 299 -32.45 -9.72 -4.67
CA SER A 299 -33.58 -10.46 -4.06
C SER A 299 -33.27 -11.05 -2.68
N GLY A 300 -32.01 -11.42 -2.42
CA GLY A 300 -31.55 -11.98 -1.15
C GLY A 300 -31.11 -10.93 -0.12
N LEU A 301 -30.93 -9.68 -0.55
CA LEU A 301 -30.41 -8.59 0.27
C LEU A 301 -31.35 -8.24 1.44
N ALA A 302 -30.83 -8.35 2.66
CA ALA A 302 -31.54 -8.03 3.89
C ALA A 302 -31.36 -6.56 4.31
N PRO A 303 -32.33 -5.96 5.05
CA PRO A 303 -32.15 -4.68 5.74
C PRO A 303 -30.89 -4.66 6.63
N GLY A 304 -30.16 -3.55 6.62
CA GLY A 304 -28.96 -3.35 7.42
C GLY A 304 -27.71 -4.11 6.90
N LYS A 305 -27.72 -4.56 5.65
CA LYS A 305 -26.59 -5.28 5.05
C LYS A 305 -26.14 -4.72 3.70
N TRP A 306 -24.84 -4.77 3.47
CA TRP A 306 -24.20 -4.69 2.15
C TRP A 306 -24.23 -6.05 1.44
N ALA A 307 -24.23 -6.01 0.11
CA ALA A 307 -23.83 -7.12 -0.74
C ALA A 307 -23.03 -6.61 -1.96
N ALA A 308 -21.92 -7.28 -2.25
CA ALA A 308 -21.08 -7.04 -3.41
C ALA A 308 -21.66 -7.67 -4.69
N VAL A 309 -21.20 -7.21 -5.84
CA VAL A 309 -21.41 -7.89 -7.13
C VAL A 309 -20.06 -8.39 -7.66
N PRO A 310 -19.68 -9.67 -7.44
CA PRO A 310 -18.42 -10.22 -7.92
C PRO A 310 -18.27 -10.11 -9.44
N GLY A 311 -17.06 -9.80 -9.90
CA GLY A 311 -16.75 -9.64 -11.33
C GLY A 311 -17.34 -8.37 -11.95
N SER A 312 -17.69 -7.37 -11.13
CA SER A 312 -18.23 -6.08 -11.61
C SER A 312 -17.16 -5.10 -12.11
N GLN A 313 -15.87 -5.42 -12.05
CA GLN A 313 -14.82 -4.56 -12.61
C GLN A 313 -15.06 -4.22 -14.10
N LEU A 314 -14.76 -2.98 -14.50
CA LEU A 314 -15.08 -2.44 -15.83
C LEU A 314 -14.31 -3.14 -16.96
N ASP A 315 -12.99 -3.25 -16.82
CA ASP A 315 -12.09 -3.88 -17.79
C ASP A 315 -12.28 -5.41 -17.89
N PHE A 316 -12.57 -6.07 -16.76
CA PHE A 316 -12.72 -7.54 -16.70
C PHE A 316 -13.76 -8.10 -17.69
N LEU A 317 -14.79 -7.32 -18.03
CA LEU A 317 -15.85 -7.70 -18.97
C LEU A 317 -15.56 -7.32 -20.44
N ARG A 318 -14.39 -6.75 -20.74
CA ARG A 318 -14.06 -6.09 -22.02
C ARG A 318 -15.05 -4.96 -22.38
N ALA A 319 -15.46 -4.16 -21.39
CA ALA A 319 -16.35 -3.02 -21.63
C ALA A 319 -15.61 -1.79 -22.20
N CYS A 320 -14.29 -1.70 -21.99
CA CYS A 320 -13.46 -0.61 -22.51
C CYS A 320 -13.20 -0.71 -24.03
N PRO A 321 -12.96 0.42 -24.71
CA PRO A 321 -12.84 0.46 -26.18
C PRO A 321 -11.50 -0.13 -26.64
N SER A 322 -11.53 -1.02 -27.64
CA SER A 322 -10.40 -1.84 -28.06
C SER A 322 -9.93 -1.54 -29.49
N ALA A 323 -8.64 -1.75 -29.77
CA ALA A 323 -8.07 -1.67 -31.12
C ALA A 323 -8.74 -2.59 -32.16
N THR A 324 -9.53 -3.57 -31.71
CA THR A 324 -10.28 -4.49 -32.57
C THR A 324 -11.72 -4.06 -32.86
N ASP A 325 -12.21 -2.97 -32.27
CA ASP A 325 -13.58 -2.48 -32.50
C ASP A 325 -13.67 -1.80 -33.87
N VAL A 326 -14.55 -2.30 -34.74
CA VAL A 326 -14.46 -2.07 -36.20
C VAL A 326 -14.54 -0.59 -36.59
N ASP A 327 -15.34 0.21 -35.91
CA ASP A 327 -15.47 1.65 -36.18
C ASP A 327 -14.29 2.48 -35.63
N LEU A 328 -13.54 1.98 -34.64
CA LEU A 328 -12.42 2.69 -34.02
C LEU A 328 -11.17 2.75 -34.90
N GLN A 329 -11.12 2.03 -36.03
CA GLN A 329 -10.03 2.17 -37.01
C GLN A 329 -9.86 3.62 -37.50
N HIS A 330 -10.93 4.43 -37.53
CA HIS A 330 -10.83 5.85 -37.86
C HIS A 330 -10.24 6.71 -36.73
N ALA A 331 -10.39 6.31 -35.46
CA ALA A 331 -9.80 7.00 -34.30
C ALA A 331 -8.34 6.59 -34.09
N TYR A 332 -8.01 5.31 -34.33
CA TYR A 332 -6.63 4.81 -34.36
C TYR A 332 -5.78 5.50 -35.43
N LEU A 333 -6.37 5.92 -36.56
CA LEU A 333 -5.66 6.70 -37.58
C LEU A 333 -5.40 8.17 -37.17
N SER A 334 -6.05 8.69 -36.12
CA SER A 334 -5.81 10.05 -35.59
C SER A 334 -4.99 10.09 -34.29
N ALA A 335 -4.95 8.99 -33.52
CA ALA A 335 -4.17 8.84 -32.30
C ALA A 335 -3.76 7.36 -32.10
N PRO A 336 -2.81 6.82 -32.90
CA PRO A 336 -2.48 5.39 -32.91
C PRO A 336 -1.83 4.86 -31.63
N ASN A 337 -1.28 5.77 -30.81
CA ASN A 337 -0.48 5.45 -29.63
C ASN A 337 -1.26 5.65 -28.30
N TYR A 338 -2.59 5.85 -28.34
CA TYR A 338 -3.39 6.03 -27.13
C TYR A 338 -4.00 4.71 -26.64
N GLU A 339 -3.70 4.34 -25.39
CA GLU A 339 -4.15 3.09 -24.79
C GLU A 339 -5.57 3.18 -24.21
N TRP A 340 -6.56 3.17 -25.10
CA TRP A 340 -7.99 3.28 -24.74
C TRP A 340 -8.46 2.31 -23.62
N ASN A 341 -7.94 1.07 -23.62
CA ASN A 341 -8.24 0.05 -22.60
C ASN A 341 -7.56 0.29 -21.24
N PHE A 342 -6.48 1.08 -21.19
CA PHE A 342 -5.76 1.40 -19.97
C PHE A 342 -6.43 2.59 -19.27
N TYR A 343 -6.55 3.71 -19.99
CA TYR A 343 -7.06 4.96 -19.43
C TYR A 343 -8.58 4.96 -19.17
N CYS A 344 -9.35 4.00 -19.71
CA CYS A 344 -10.81 3.90 -19.46
C CYS A 344 -11.17 3.81 -17.96
N ALA A 345 -10.24 3.35 -17.11
CA ALA A 345 -10.46 3.31 -15.67
C ALA A 345 -10.70 4.70 -15.05
N GLY A 346 -10.21 5.78 -15.68
CA GLY A 346 -10.45 7.17 -15.26
C GLY A 346 -11.93 7.56 -15.19
N VAL A 347 -12.81 6.90 -15.96
CA VAL A 347 -14.28 7.07 -15.89
C VAL A 347 -14.82 6.84 -14.47
N ILE A 348 -14.17 5.97 -13.68
CA ILE A 348 -14.49 5.73 -12.26
C ILE A 348 -13.39 6.30 -11.34
N ASN A 349 -12.11 6.13 -11.65
CA ASN A 349 -11.05 6.48 -10.70
C ASN A 349 -10.71 7.97 -10.62
N ALA A 350 -11.10 8.79 -11.60
CA ALA A 350 -11.02 10.26 -11.53
C ALA A 350 -12.34 10.90 -11.04
N GLU A 351 -12.37 12.23 -10.98
CA GLU A 351 -13.41 13.06 -10.32
C GLU A 351 -14.77 13.06 -11.05
N ASN A 352 -15.47 11.91 -11.00
CA ASN A 352 -16.63 11.63 -11.87
C ASN A 352 -17.86 11.13 -11.11
N GLY A 353 -19.04 11.63 -11.48
CA GLY A 353 -20.31 11.25 -10.89
C GLY A 353 -21.00 10.07 -11.60
N ALA A 354 -22.26 9.85 -11.23
CA ALA A 354 -23.16 8.93 -11.93
C ALA A 354 -24.62 9.33 -11.76
N ALA A 355 -25.47 8.75 -12.60
CA ALA A 355 -26.92 8.94 -12.59
C ALA A 355 -27.66 7.61 -12.69
N TYR A 356 -28.72 7.42 -11.91
CA TYR A 356 -29.51 6.19 -11.95
C TYR A 356 -30.62 6.26 -13.02
N ASP A 357 -30.50 5.44 -14.06
CA ASP A 357 -31.51 5.23 -15.08
C ASP A 357 -32.59 4.26 -14.55
N ALA A 358 -33.58 4.85 -13.89
CA ALA A 358 -34.71 4.13 -13.33
C ALA A 358 -35.62 3.48 -14.40
N LYS A 359 -35.60 3.99 -15.63
CA LYS A 359 -36.48 3.51 -16.72
C LYS A 359 -35.99 2.19 -17.29
N ASN A 360 -34.66 2.02 -17.39
CA ASN A 360 -34.00 0.83 -17.91
C ASN A 360 -33.35 -0.03 -16.81
N ASN A 361 -33.44 0.37 -15.53
CA ASN A 361 -32.88 -0.31 -14.35
C ASN A 361 -31.35 -0.47 -14.41
N ARG A 362 -30.61 0.65 -14.53
CA ARG A 362 -29.14 0.65 -14.64
C ARG A 362 -28.51 1.91 -14.03
N MET A 363 -27.28 1.81 -13.53
CA MET A 363 -26.47 3.00 -13.21
C MET A 363 -25.75 3.45 -14.47
N ILE A 364 -25.73 4.75 -14.77
CA ILE A 364 -24.98 5.35 -15.88
C ILE A 364 -23.80 6.15 -15.31
N VAL A 365 -22.59 5.88 -15.81
CA VAL A 365 -21.34 6.56 -15.42
C VAL A 365 -20.69 7.15 -16.67
N TRP A 366 -20.17 8.38 -16.56
CA TRP A 366 -19.50 9.07 -17.65
C TRP A 366 -18.49 10.08 -17.11
N GLY A 367 -17.45 10.33 -17.89
CA GLY A 367 -16.41 11.30 -17.58
C GLY A 367 -15.02 10.74 -17.85
N GLY A 368 -14.05 11.31 -17.16
CA GLY A 368 -12.63 11.20 -17.48
C GLY A 368 -12.04 12.59 -17.25
N GLY A 369 -11.59 13.24 -18.32
CA GLY A 369 -11.16 14.64 -18.27
C GLY A 369 -9.68 14.81 -18.01
N HIS A 370 -9.27 16.08 -17.86
CA HIS A 370 -7.89 16.54 -17.67
C HIS A 370 -6.87 15.67 -18.44
N SER A 371 -5.99 14.95 -17.75
CA SER A 371 -5.10 13.93 -18.32
C SER A 371 -5.58 12.49 -18.13
N ASP A 372 -6.62 12.26 -17.30
CA ASP A 372 -7.04 10.93 -16.85
C ASP A 372 -7.66 10.07 -17.96
N TYR A 373 -8.58 10.64 -18.76
CA TYR A 373 -9.16 9.93 -19.90
C TYR A 373 -9.73 10.85 -20.97
N ALA A 374 -9.48 10.51 -22.24
CA ALA A 374 -9.96 11.24 -23.41
C ALA A 374 -11.36 10.81 -23.90
N GLY A 375 -11.79 9.59 -23.58
CA GLY A 375 -13.02 8.99 -24.10
C GLY A 375 -14.30 9.65 -23.59
N ASN A 376 -15.27 9.77 -24.50
CA ASN A 376 -16.57 10.41 -24.25
C ASN A 376 -17.76 9.44 -24.38
N GLU A 377 -17.48 8.14 -24.36
CA GLU A 377 -18.48 7.08 -24.31
C GLU A 377 -19.08 6.89 -22.94
N VAL A 378 -20.41 6.73 -22.92
CA VAL A 378 -21.20 6.60 -21.70
C VAL A 378 -21.27 5.12 -21.31
N TYR A 379 -20.90 4.78 -20.08
CA TYR A 379 -20.97 3.42 -19.57
C TYR A 379 -22.25 3.21 -18.77
N ALA A 380 -22.78 1.99 -18.78
CA ALA A 380 -23.92 1.62 -17.95
C ALA A 380 -23.76 0.24 -17.30
N PHE A 381 -24.10 0.14 -16.01
CA PHE A 381 -24.17 -1.12 -15.28
C PHE A 381 -25.64 -1.57 -15.16
N ASN A 382 -26.00 -2.58 -15.95
CA ASN A 382 -27.36 -3.11 -16.04
C ASN A 382 -27.70 -4.04 -14.87
N LEU A 383 -28.79 -3.75 -14.14
CA LEU A 383 -29.28 -4.56 -13.01
C LEU A 383 -30.12 -5.76 -13.44
N GLY A 384 -30.39 -5.92 -14.75
CA GLY A 384 -31.20 -6.99 -15.31
C GLY A 384 -31.27 -6.91 -16.84
N GLY A 385 -32.25 -7.61 -17.43
CA GLY A 385 -32.39 -7.73 -18.89
C GLY A 385 -31.61 -8.91 -19.46
N ALA A 386 -31.30 -8.86 -20.77
CA ALA A 386 -30.62 -9.94 -21.48
C ALA A 386 -29.09 -9.97 -21.26
N ARG A 387 -28.50 -8.87 -20.77
CA ARG A 387 -27.07 -8.69 -20.49
C ARG A 387 -26.90 -7.78 -19.24
N PRO A 388 -27.01 -8.31 -18.01
CA PRO A 388 -26.64 -7.56 -16.80
C PRO A 388 -25.11 -7.41 -16.71
N GLY A 389 -24.64 -6.42 -15.95
CA GLY A 389 -23.23 -6.02 -15.92
C GLY A 389 -22.96 -4.77 -16.78
N TRP A 390 -21.68 -4.49 -17.07
CA TRP A 390 -21.28 -3.31 -17.84
C TRP A 390 -21.55 -3.45 -19.34
N GLU A 391 -21.99 -2.36 -19.95
CA GLU A 391 -21.92 -2.09 -21.39
C GLU A 391 -21.49 -0.65 -21.64
N HIS A 392 -20.87 -0.37 -22.79
CA HIS A 392 -20.82 1.00 -23.33
C HIS A 392 -22.09 1.30 -24.14
N LEU A 393 -22.63 2.52 -23.99
CA LEU A 393 -23.82 2.96 -24.70
C LEU A 393 -23.46 3.52 -26.08
N ASN A 394 -22.29 4.11 -26.27
CA ASN A 394 -21.73 4.49 -27.56
C ASN A 394 -20.24 4.07 -27.65
N LEU A 395 -19.59 4.33 -28.77
CA LEU A 395 -18.13 4.27 -28.90
C LEU A 395 -17.52 5.68 -28.69
N PRO A 396 -16.24 5.79 -28.30
CA PRO A 396 -15.55 7.08 -28.22
C PRO A 396 -15.56 7.82 -29.56
N SER A 397 -15.66 9.14 -29.49
CA SER A 397 -15.52 10.03 -30.64
C SER A 397 -14.05 10.15 -31.07
N PRO A 398 -13.72 10.12 -32.38
CA PRO A 398 -12.34 10.32 -32.84
C PRO A 398 -11.71 11.62 -32.34
N LEU A 399 -10.43 11.54 -31.95
CA LEU A 399 -9.65 12.68 -31.47
C LEU A 399 -9.16 13.56 -32.64
N PRO A 400 -8.84 14.85 -32.40
CA PRO A 400 -8.26 15.73 -33.42
C PRO A 400 -6.97 15.17 -34.05
N THR A 401 -6.75 15.40 -35.34
CA THR A 401 -5.62 14.84 -36.11
C THR A 401 -4.26 15.49 -35.82
N ASN A 402 -4.16 16.36 -34.81
CA ASN A 402 -2.92 16.94 -34.27
C ASN A 402 -2.60 16.43 -32.84
N CYS A 403 -3.29 15.37 -32.40
CA CYS A 403 -3.05 14.66 -31.16
C CYS A 403 -2.04 13.52 -31.35
N ASP A 404 -0.76 13.89 -31.50
CA ASP A 404 0.36 12.95 -31.40
C ASP A 404 0.77 12.81 -29.93
N MET A 405 0.70 11.59 -29.40
CA MET A 405 0.79 11.33 -27.96
C MET A 405 2.15 10.80 -27.49
N GLN A 406 3.19 10.86 -28.33
CA GLN A 406 4.55 10.55 -27.88
C GLN A 406 5.10 11.67 -26.98
N GLY A 407 5.30 11.37 -25.69
CA GLY A 407 6.04 12.24 -24.76
C GLY A 407 5.23 13.34 -24.07
N GLY A 408 3.97 13.07 -23.71
CA GLY A 408 3.21 13.87 -22.72
C GLY A 408 2.48 15.12 -23.23
N ASN A 409 2.64 15.50 -24.50
CA ASN A 409 1.88 16.61 -25.12
C ASN A 409 0.65 16.08 -25.88
N TYR A 410 -0.44 15.76 -25.16
CA TYR A 410 -1.59 15.02 -25.70
C TYR A 410 -2.17 15.54 -27.03
N CYS A 411 -2.27 16.87 -27.23
CA CYS A 411 -2.45 17.46 -28.56
C CYS A 411 -1.69 18.79 -28.70
N SER A 412 -0.81 18.90 -29.70
CA SER A 412 0.00 20.11 -29.87
C SER A 412 -0.84 21.33 -30.28
N GLY A 413 -0.65 22.47 -29.58
CA GLY A 413 -1.31 23.74 -29.89
C GLY A 413 -2.78 23.87 -29.46
N ILE A 414 -3.32 22.92 -28.69
CA ILE A 414 -4.68 22.96 -28.13
C ILE A 414 -4.58 23.14 -26.61
N SER A 415 -5.36 24.08 -26.04
CA SER A 415 -5.46 24.23 -24.58
C SER A 415 -6.53 23.32 -23.98
N SER A 416 -7.69 23.22 -24.64
CA SER A 416 -8.80 22.34 -24.25
C SER A 416 -9.70 22.05 -25.45
N VAL A 417 -10.39 20.91 -25.44
CA VAL A 417 -11.32 20.51 -26.50
C VAL A 417 -12.73 20.41 -25.94
N GLU A 418 -13.61 21.40 -26.14
CA GLU A 418 -15.02 21.23 -25.73
C GLU A 418 -15.75 20.19 -26.59
N TYR A 419 -15.41 20.11 -27.89
CA TYR A 419 -16.18 19.37 -28.90
C TYR A 419 -15.34 18.33 -29.65
N LEU A 420 -15.83 17.09 -29.72
CA LEU A 420 -15.34 16.04 -30.61
C LEU A 420 -16.35 15.78 -31.74
N LEU A 421 -15.87 15.26 -32.88
CA LEU A 421 -16.73 14.83 -33.99
C LEU A 421 -17.37 13.49 -33.64
N GLN A 422 -18.70 13.42 -33.64
CA GLN A 422 -19.39 12.20 -33.17
C GLN A 422 -19.16 10.96 -34.07
N SER A 423 -18.76 11.15 -35.33
CA SER A 423 -18.26 10.09 -36.21
C SER A 423 -17.49 10.68 -37.38
N SER A 424 -16.58 9.91 -37.98
CA SER A 424 -15.93 10.26 -39.26
C SER A 424 -16.92 10.29 -40.44
N ALA A 425 -18.07 9.61 -40.32
CA ALA A 425 -19.00 9.37 -41.41
C ALA A 425 -20.02 10.51 -41.67
N GLN A 426 -20.25 11.43 -40.71
CA GLN A 426 -21.26 12.49 -40.81
C GLN A 426 -20.76 13.84 -40.24
N PRO A 427 -20.18 14.72 -41.07
CA PRO A 427 -19.74 16.05 -40.64
C PRO A 427 -20.93 16.93 -40.21
N GLY A 428 -21.00 17.26 -38.92
CA GLY A 428 -22.03 18.18 -38.38
C GLY A 428 -22.56 17.82 -36.98
N ASN A 429 -22.41 16.57 -36.53
CA ASN A 429 -22.77 16.18 -35.15
C ASN A 429 -21.56 16.35 -34.22
N LEU A 430 -21.73 17.17 -33.18
CA LEU A 430 -20.74 17.37 -32.11
C LEU A 430 -21.11 16.57 -30.86
N ALA A 431 -20.09 16.06 -30.17
CA ALA A 431 -20.17 15.45 -28.85
C ALA A 431 -19.26 16.22 -27.87
N PRO A 432 -19.53 16.20 -26.55
CA PRO A 432 -18.59 16.73 -25.57
C PRO A 432 -17.28 15.94 -25.62
N ALA A 433 -16.13 16.58 -25.40
CA ALA A 433 -14.99 15.80 -24.91
C ALA A 433 -15.22 15.36 -23.46
N SER A 434 -14.43 14.37 -23.05
CA SER A 434 -14.39 13.90 -21.66
C SER A 434 -14.07 15.02 -20.67
N ARG A 435 -14.46 14.82 -19.42
CA ARG A 435 -14.31 15.81 -18.33
C ARG A 435 -14.43 15.16 -16.97
N HIS A 436 -13.85 15.79 -15.95
CA HIS A 436 -14.24 15.55 -14.55
C HIS A 436 -15.68 15.99 -14.38
N THR A 437 -16.60 15.05 -14.09
CA THR A 437 -18.04 15.34 -14.01
C THR A 437 -18.54 15.68 -12.61
N LEU A 438 -17.74 15.51 -11.55
CA LEU A 438 -18.11 15.85 -10.16
C LEU A 438 -19.52 15.28 -9.81
N ASP A 439 -20.36 15.98 -9.05
CA ASP A 439 -21.78 15.58 -8.86
C ASP A 439 -22.73 16.30 -9.83
N THR A 440 -22.35 16.49 -11.10
CA THR A 440 -23.21 17.17 -12.10
C THR A 440 -24.04 16.24 -12.99
N LEU A 441 -23.89 14.92 -12.88
CA LEU A 441 -24.60 13.94 -13.71
C LEU A 441 -25.99 13.58 -13.17
N GLN A 442 -27.01 13.73 -14.02
CA GLN A 442 -28.42 13.47 -13.69
C GLN A 442 -29.14 12.69 -14.80
N TYR A 443 -30.14 11.89 -14.47
CA TYR A 443 -30.90 11.09 -15.44
C TYR A 443 -32.32 11.64 -15.60
N LEU A 444 -32.74 11.85 -16.85
CA LEU A 444 -34.00 12.48 -17.22
C LEU A 444 -34.95 11.47 -17.89
N PRO A 445 -35.87 10.80 -17.16
CA PRO A 445 -36.73 9.74 -17.70
C PRO A 445 -37.69 10.22 -18.81
N ASP A 446 -38.06 11.51 -18.77
CA ASP A 446 -38.96 12.17 -19.73
C ASP A 446 -38.29 12.57 -21.04
N MET A 447 -36.96 12.63 -21.09
CA MET A 447 -36.23 13.17 -22.25
C MET A 447 -35.86 12.07 -23.24
N GLY A 448 -36.63 11.95 -24.32
CA GLY A 448 -36.43 10.91 -25.33
C GLY A 448 -37.05 9.56 -24.95
N ALA A 449 -36.99 8.58 -25.86
CA ALA A 449 -37.75 7.34 -25.74
C ALA A 449 -37.33 6.51 -24.50
N GLN A 450 -36.02 6.33 -24.28
CA GLN A 450 -35.46 5.61 -23.13
C GLN A 450 -34.97 6.54 -22.01
N GLY A 451 -35.29 7.84 -22.09
CA GLY A 451 -34.71 8.87 -21.22
C GLY A 451 -33.28 9.25 -21.66
N SER A 452 -32.70 10.24 -20.99
CA SER A 452 -31.39 10.79 -21.33
C SER A 452 -30.51 11.02 -20.11
N LEU A 453 -29.20 10.87 -20.26
CA LEU A 453 -28.22 11.41 -19.31
C LEU A 453 -28.05 12.91 -19.57
N PHE A 454 -28.12 13.70 -18.52
CA PHE A 454 -27.78 15.12 -18.47
C PHE A 454 -26.39 15.27 -17.82
N ALA A 455 -25.55 16.11 -18.43
CA ALA A 455 -24.25 16.51 -17.90
C ALA A 455 -24.08 18.03 -18.01
N PHE A 456 -23.44 18.63 -17.02
CA PHE A 456 -23.28 20.08 -16.90
C PHE A 456 -21.88 20.44 -16.38
N SER A 457 -21.29 21.53 -16.87
CA SER A 457 -19.97 22.00 -16.43
C SER A 457 -18.89 20.91 -16.58
N GLY A 458 -17.94 20.84 -15.64
CA GLY A 458 -16.85 19.87 -15.55
C GLY A 458 -15.54 20.35 -16.16
N SER A 459 -14.42 19.82 -15.63
CA SER A 459 -13.04 20.15 -16.04
C SER A 459 -12.66 19.35 -17.30
N VAL A 460 -12.56 20.02 -18.44
CA VAL A 460 -12.50 19.36 -19.76
C VAL A 460 -11.13 18.74 -20.04
N TRP A 461 -11.13 17.65 -20.81
CA TRP A 461 -9.93 16.93 -21.26
C TRP A 461 -8.86 17.85 -21.91
N GLN A 462 -7.61 17.41 -21.77
CA GLN A 462 -6.35 18.10 -21.99
C GLN A 462 -6.09 19.31 -21.08
N GLY A 463 -7.06 20.22 -20.92
CA GLY A 463 -6.80 21.53 -20.29
C GLY A 463 -7.15 21.66 -18.82
N GLY A 464 -8.08 20.84 -18.31
CA GLY A 464 -8.75 21.09 -17.02
C GLY A 464 -9.70 22.31 -17.04
N ASP A 465 -9.84 23.01 -18.17
CA ASP A 465 -10.71 24.18 -18.34
C ASP A 465 -12.16 23.87 -17.95
N VAL A 466 -12.76 24.72 -17.11
CA VAL A 466 -14.16 24.59 -16.68
C VAL A 466 -15.09 24.93 -17.83
N SER A 467 -15.94 23.98 -18.22
CA SER A 467 -16.95 24.19 -19.25
C SER A 467 -18.16 25.00 -18.74
N SER A 468 -18.76 25.83 -19.59
CA SER A 468 -20.12 26.37 -19.39
C SER A 468 -21.20 25.56 -20.09
N ALA A 469 -20.82 24.46 -20.76
CA ALA A 469 -21.73 23.68 -21.59
C ALA A 469 -22.77 22.90 -20.78
N THR A 470 -23.80 22.47 -21.49
CA THR A 470 -24.85 21.61 -20.96
C THR A 470 -25.14 20.59 -22.04
N TRP A 471 -25.03 19.31 -21.70
CA TRP A 471 -24.99 18.21 -22.64
C TRP A 471 -26.06 17.17 -22.30
N LEU A 472 -26.68 16.60 -23.33
CA LEU A 472 -27.73 15.60 -23.22
C LEU A 472 -27.38 14.40 -24.09
N PHE A 473 -27.27 13.21 -23.50
CA PHE A 473 -27.10 11.95 -24.21
C PHE A 473 -28.44 11.21 -24.28
N ASP A 474 -29.06 11.16 -25.46
CA ASP A 474 -30.25 10.35 -25.72
C ASP A 474 -29.84 8.86 -25.70
N THR A 475 -30.29 8.12 -24.68
CA THR A 475 -29.84 6.74 -24.46
C THR A 475 -30.40 5.75 -25.49
N ALA A 476 -31.54 6.07 -26.14
CA ALA A 476 -32.13 5.24 -27.19
C ALA A 476 -31.43 5.42 -28.53
N GLN A 477 -30.98 6.66 -28.80
CA GLN A 477 -30.31 7.05 -30.03
C GLN A 477 -28.78 7.03 -29.90
N LYS A 478 -28.27 6.68 -28.70
CA LYS A 478 -26.85 6.55 -28.34
C LYS A 478 -26.01 7.78 -28.74
N ARG A 479 -26.59 8.98 -28.55
CA ARG A 479 -25.99 10.22 -29.06
C ARG A 479 -26.09 11.43 -28.15
N TRP A 480 -25.02 12.22 -28.18
CA TRP A 480 -24.91 13.51 -27.54
C TRP A 480 -25.64 14.62 -28.33
N LYS A 481 -26.05 15.65 -27.60
CA LYS A 481 -26.63 16.90 -28.10
C LYS A 481 -26.31 18.02 -27.11
N GLU A 482 -25.85 19.16 -27.61
CA GLU A 482 -25.69 20.37 -26.78
C GLU A 482 -27.05 21.04 -26.48
N LEU A 483 -27.16 21.60 -25.28
CA LEU A 483 -28.28 22.38 -24.77
C LEU A 483 -27.83 23.82 -24.47
N SER A 484 -28.72 24.69 -23.97
CA SER A 484 -28.34 26.07 -23.66
C SER A 484 -27.27 26.10 -22.56
N ARG A 485 -26.13 26.72 -22.86
CA ARG A 485 -25.02 26.93 -21.91
C ARG A 485 -25.46 27.72 -20.68
N TRP A 486 -24.72 27.54 -19.59
CA TRP A 486 -24.84 28.37 -18.41
C TRP A 486 -24.41 29.80 -18.72
N ASP A 487 -25.35 30.74 -18.62
CA ASP A 487 -25.12 32.15 -18.88
C ASP A 487 -24.76 32.93 -17.61
N GLY A 488 -23.86 33.90 -17.73
CA GLY A 488 -23.51 34.79 -16.61
C GLY A 488 -24.46 35.97 -16.41
N SER A 489 -25.31 36.24 -17.39
CA SER A 489 -26.15 37.42 -17.52
C SER A 489 -27.23 37.54 -16.45
N LEU A 490 -27.24 38.68 -15.74
CA LEU A 490 -28.47 39.20 -15.16
C LEU A 490 -29.29 39.86 -16.28
N PRO A 491 -30.63 39.76 -16.28
CA PRO A 491 -31.49 40.52 -17.21
C PRO A 491 -31.27 42.05 -17.14
N ASP A 492 -30.86 42.57 -15.97
CA ASP A 492 -30.69 44.00 -15.68
C ASP A 492 -29.20 44.41 -15.48
N ALA A 493 -28.26 43.78 -16.21
CA ALA A 493 -26.83 44.08 -16.08
C ALA A 493 -26.47 45.49 -16.61
N ASN A 494 -25.96 46.36 -15.73
CA ASN A 494 -25.44 47.69 -16.04
C ASN A 494 -24.32 47.65 -17.12
N PRO A 495 -24.41 48.41 -18.23
CA PRO A 495 -23.49 48.28 -19.39
C PRO A 495 -22.03 48.71 -19.17
N ASP A 496 -21.67 49.27 -18.01
CA ASP A 496 -20.37 49.94 -17.78
C ASP A 496 -19.22 49.01 -17.34
N VAL A 497 -19.16 47.77 -17.86
CA VAL A 497 -18.11 46.78 -17.57
C VAL A 497 -17.41 46.32 -18.85
N THR A 498 -16.82 47.27 -19.59
CA THR A 498 -16.13 47.00 -20.86
C THR A 498 -14.65 46.64 -20.65
N ALA A 499 -14.36 45.49 -20.03
CA ALA A 499 -12.98 44.99 -19.89
C ALA A 499 -12.92 43.44 -19.90
N ARG A 500 -12.48 42.86 -21.04
CA ARG A 500 -12.30 41.42 -21.32
C ARG A 500 -13.59 40.56 -21.31
N PRO A 501 -14.04 40.01 -22.45
CA PRO A 501 -15.26 39.19 -22.54
C PRO A 501 -15.02 37.71 -22.17
N THR A 502 -14.33 37.43 -21.07
CA THR A 502 -13.80 36.08 -20.76
C THR A 502 -14.30 35.43 -19.46
N ASN A 503 -14.91 36.18 -18.53
CA ASN A 503 -15.00 35.76 -17.12
C ASN A 503 -16.44 35.60 -16.57
N ILE A 504 -17.25 34.66 -17.07
CA ILE A 504 -18.41 34.15 -16.28
C ILE A 504 -18.64 32.64 -16.51
N LEU A 505 -17.64 31.82 -16.19
CA LEU A 505 -17.76 30.36 -16.10
C LEU A 505 -18.46 29.94 -14.77
N PRO A 506 -19.01 28.72 -14.67
CA PRO A 506 -19.68 28.23 -13.47
C PRO A 506 -18.74 27.77 -12.32
N GLY A 507 -17.42 27.90 -12.46
CA GLY A 507 -16.47 27.49 -11.42
C GLY A 507 -16.34 25.97 -11.23
N LEU A 508 -15.57 25.57 -10.22
CA LEU A 508 -15.43 24.18 -9.77
C LEU A 508 -16.38 23.87 -8.58
N ASP A 509 -17.07 24.88 -8.04
CA ASP A 509 -18.10 24.78 -7.00
C ASP A 509 -19.46 24.29 -7.57
N VAL A 510 -19.43 23.17 -8.32
CA VAL A 510 -20.55 22.70 -9.14
C VAL A 510 -21.13 21.34 -8.72
N PHE A 511 -22.45 21.30 -8.63
CA PHE A 511 -23.26 20.08 -8.55
C PHE A 511 -24.53 20.24 -9.37
N SER A 512 -25.26 19.16 -9.65
CA SER A 512 -26.65 19.22 -10.10
C SER A 512 -27.50 18.08 -9.54
N VAL A 513 -28.80 18.34 -9.30
CA VAL A 513 -29.77 17.37 -8.75
C VAL A 513 -31.08 17.45 -9.51
N TYR A 514 -31.61 16.29 -9.92
CA TYR A 514 -32.89 16.18 -10.62
C TYR A 514 -34.09 16.40 -9.67
N ASP A 515 -35.08 17.18 -10.11
CA ASP A 515 -36.38 17.30 -9.45
C ASP A 515 -37.41 16.37 -10.13
N PRO A 516 -37.82 15.26 -9.47
CA PRO A 516 -38.80 14.33 -10.04
C PRO A 516 -40.23 14.88 -10.05
N VAL A 517 -40.51 16.02 -9.40
CA VAL A 517 -41.85 16.63 -9.34
C VAL A 517 -42.11 17.53 -10.56
N THR A 518 -41.14 18.33 -10.98
CA THR A 518 -41.26 19.19 -12.18
C THR A 518 -40.59 18.60 -13.43
N GLY A 519 -39.61 17.71 -13.26
CA GLY A 519 -38.74 17.24 -14.34
C GLY A 519 -37.62 18.23 -14.71
N ASN A 520 -37.37 19.24 -13.88
CA ASN A 520 -36.25 20.17 -14.01
C ASN A 520 -35.00 19.65 -13.29
N ILE A 521 -33.88 20.36 -13.43
CA ILE A 521 -32.61 20.09 -12.73
C ILE A 521 -32.25 21.33 -11.92
N PHE A 522 -31.98 21.21 -10.62
CA PHE A 522 -31.27 22.26 -9.88
C PHE A 522 -29.77 22.10 -10.13
N ALA A 523 -29.05 23.18 -10.42
CA ALA A 523 -27.60 23.14 -10.55
C ALA A 523 -26.96 24.36 -9.91
N HIS A 524 -25.82 24.15 -9.25
CA HIS A 524 -25.03 25.19 -8.63
C HIS A 524 -23.77 25.47 -9.45
N GLY A 525 -23.30 26.71 -9.40
CA GLY A 525 -22.00 27.12 -9.93
C GLY A 525 -21.82 28.64 -9.82
N ASN A 526 -20.58 29.10 -9.66
CA ASN A 526 -20.24 30.51 -9.46
C ASN A 526 -21.13 31.13 -8.37
N ARG A 527 -21.18 30.42 -7.24
CA ARG A 527 -21.88 30.83 -6.00
C ARG A 527 -23.39 31.05 -6.14
N ARG A 528 -24.03 30.47 -7.15
CA ARG A 528 -25.46 30.68 -7.47
C ARG A 528 -26.16 29.36 -7.77
N LEU A 529 -27.35 29.18 -7.19
CA LEU A 529 -28.26 28.11 -7.59
C LEU A 529 -29.14 28.57 -8.74
N LYS A 530 -29.19 27.78 -9.82
CA LYS A 530 -30.16 27.89 -10.89
C LYS A 530 -31.02 26.64 -10.99
N GLN A 531 -32.12 26.76 -11.71
CA GLN A 531 -32.90 25.64 -12.24
C GLN A 531 -32.79 25.63 -13.76
N PHE A 532 -32.54 24.46 -14.34
CA PHE A 532 -32.61 24.21 -15.77
C PHE A 532 -33.90 23.45 -16.11
N ASN A 533 -34.64 23.95 -17.10
CA ASN A 533 -35.78 23.25 -17.68
C ASN A 533 -35.34 22.57 -18.99
N PRO A 534 -35.23 21.23 -19.03
CA PRO A 534 -34.73 20.50 -20.21
C PRO A 534 -35.76 20.44 -21.35
N LYS A 535 -37.05 20.66 -21.06
CA LYS A 535 -38.15 20.64 -22.04
C LYS A 535 -38.25 21.95 -22.80
N THR A 536 -37.98 23.09 -22.15
CA THR A 536 -37.91 24.41 -22.80
C THR A 536 -36.48 24.82 -23.21
N ASN A 537 -35.46 24.10 -22.73
CA ASN A 537 -34.05 24.43 -22.92
C ASN A 537 -33.71 25.85 -22.42
N GLN A 538 -34.02 26.13 -21.14
CA GLN A 538 -33.85 27.43 -20.49
C GLN A 538 -33.29 27.29 -19.08
N TRP A 539 -32.39 28.21 -18.71
CA TRP A 539 -31.93 28.42 -17.34
C TRP A 539 -32.78 29.48 -16.62
N THR A 540 -32.97 29.32 -15.31
CA THR A 540 -33.70 30.27 -14.45
C THR A 540 -32.94 30.41 -13.13
N LEU A 541 -32.73 31.64 -12.65
CA LEU A 541 -32.01 31.91 -11.41
C LEU A 541 -32.92 31.69 -10.18
N MET A 542 -32.44 30.92 -9.20
CA MET A 542 -33.20 30.55 -7.99
C MET A 542 -32.79 31.40 -6.77
N THR A 543 -31.52 31.75 -6.65
CA THR A 543 -30.94 32.61 -5.60
C THR A 543 -30.65 34.01 -6.12
N ASP A 544 -31.02 35.05 -5.37
CA ASP A 544 -30.57 36.42 -5.64
C ASP A 544 -29.13 36.66 -5.12
N ASN A 545 -28.63 37.88 -5.22
CA ASN A 545 -27.28 38.26 -4.74
C ASN A 545 -27.15 38.29 -3.19
N ASN A 546 -28.23 38.04 -2.43
CA ASN A 546 -28.20 37.96 -0.97
C ASN A 546 -28.17 36.50 -0.49
N ASN A 547 -28.68 35.57 -1.29
CA ASN A 547 -28.70 34.12 -1.02
C ASN A 547 -27.60 33.34 -1.76
N SER A 548 -26.50 34.00 -2.15
CA SER A 548 -25.38 33.41 -2.91
C SER A 548 -24.19 33.02 -2.02
N SER A 549 -23.92 31.72 -1.89
CA SER A 549 -22.83 31.13 -1.10
C SER A 549 -21.83 30.38 -2.00
N SER A 550 -20.58 30.19 -1.58
CA SER A 550 -19.78 29.10 -2.19
C SER A 550 -20.33 27.77 -1.66
N THR A 551 -20.26 26.71 -2.47
CA THR A 551 -20.53 25.34 -2.00
C THR A 551 -19.26 24.49 -1.92
N GLY A 552 -18.11 25.06 -2.27
CA GLY A 552 -16.82 24.36 -2.29
C GLY A 552 -16.64 23.47 -3.52
N VAL A 553 -15.40 23.37 -3.98
CA VAL A 553 -14.97 22.27 -4.86
C VAL A 553 -15.22 20.94 -4.15
N HIS A 554 -15.47 19.85 -4.89
CA HIS A 554 -15.73 18.52 -4.31
C HIS A 554 -16.95 18.41 -3.37
N SER A 555 -17.90 19.33 -3.44
CA SER A 555 -19.21 19.16 -2.80
C SER A 555 -20.11 18.14 -3.53
N SER A 556 -21.14 17.65 -2.86
CA SER A 556 -22.16 16.73 -3.43
C SER A 556 -23.53 16.99 -2.79
N ALA A 557 -24.60 16.71 -3.54
CA ALA A 557 -25.93 17.20 -3.21
C ALA A 557 -27.08 16.21 -3.47
N ALA A 558 -28.15 16.33 -2.68
CA ALA A 558 -29.36 15.51 -2.82
C ALA A 558 -30.62 16.31 -2.49
N TYR A 559 -31.76 15.92 -3.07
CA TYR A 559 -33.02 16.66 -2.98
C TYR A 559 -34.14 15.83 -2.34
N ASP A 560 -34.56 16.25 -1.15
CA ASP A 560 -35.83 15.89 -0.53
C ASP A 560 -36.96 16.64 -1.24
N TYR A 561 -37.55 15.96 -2.21
CA TYR A 561 -38.65 16.46 -3.03
C TYR A 561 -40.02 16.39 -2.33
N LYS A 562 -40.12 15.84 -1.10
CA LYS A 562 -41.36 15.88 -0.32
C LYS A 562 -41.49 17.19 0.45
N ASN A 563 -40.40 17.61 1.09
CA ASN A 563 -40.36 18.81 1.94
C ASN A 563 -39.64 19.98 1.24
N ASN A 564 -39.19 19.79 -0.01
CA ASN A 564 -38.56 20.79 -0.88
C ASN A 564 -37.19 21.29 -0.36
N ARG A 565 -36.35 20.37 0.13
CA ARG A 565 -35.04 20.66 0.73
C ARG A 565 -33.90 20.06 -0.09
N LEU A 566 -33.00 20.90 -0.58
CA LEU A 566 -31.79 20.50 -1.30
C LEU A 566 -30.60 20.58 -0.34
N VAL A 567 -30.09 19.43 0.11
CA VAL A 567 -28.95 19.33 1.05
C VAL A 567 -27.63 19.25 0.27
N VAL A 568 -26.60 19.94 0.75
CA VAL A 568 -25.25 20.03 0.16
C VAL A 568 -24.20 19.78 1.24
N ILE A 569 -23.29 18.85 0.99
CA ILE A 569 -22.21 18.43 1.91
C ILE A 569 -20.87 18.25 1.19
N GLY A 570 -19.78 18.22 1.95
CA GLY A 570 -18.40 18.16 1.43
C GLY A 570 -17.87 19.52 0.96
N GLY A 571 -16.63 19.53 0.48
CA GLY A 571 -15.93 20.74 0.03
C GLY A 571 -15.20 21.48 1.15
N SER A 572 -14.53 20.73 2.02
CA SER A 572 -13.76 21.22 3.17
C SER A 572 -12.30 21.57 2.85
N SER A 573 -11.73 21.03 1.75
CA SER A 573 -10.44 21.49 1.20
C SER A 573 -10.47 22.99 0.86
N ASP A 574 -11.63 23.51 0.45
CA ASP A 574 -11.97 24.93 0.59
C ASP A 574 -12.30 25.24 2.07
N TYR A 575 -11.28 25.55 2.89
CA TYR A 575 -11.33 25.87 4.34
C TYR A 575 -12.25 27.07 4.76
N THR A 576 -13.20 27.49 3.92
CA THR A 576 -14.10 28.65 4.11
C THR A 576 -15.57 28.33 3.83
N VAL A 577 -15.92 27.06 3.62
CA VAL A 577 -17.27 26.61 3.22
C VAL A 577 -17.95 25.86 4.38
N ASN A 578 -19.22 26.20 4.64
CA ASN A 578 -20.07 25.46 5.57
C ASN A 578 -20.96 24.46 4.82
N PRO A 579 -21.22 23.26 5.38
CA PRO A 579 -22.34 22.42 4.99
C PRO A 579 -23.66 23.22 4.98
N SER A 580 -24.55 22.96 4.03
CA SER A 580 -25.70 23.83 3.81
C SER A 580 -26.92 23.10 3.23
N TYR A 581 -28.06 23.78 3.26
CA TYR A 581 -29.23 23.36 2.49
C TYR A 581 -29.98 24.56 1.91
N TYR A 582 -30.63 24.34 0.78
CA TYR A 582 -31.56 25.29 0.18
C TYR A 582 -33.00 24.84 0.42
N GLN A 583 -33.80 25.69 1.06
CA GLN A 583 -35.25 25.53 1.06
C GLN A 583 -35.80 26.09 -0.25
N ILE A 584 -36.35 25.22 -1.09
CA ILE A 584 -37.02 25.63 -2.33
C ILE A 584 -38.44 26.11 -1.99
N ILE A 585 -38.83 27.26 -2.55
CA ILE A 585 -40.09 27.95 -2.28
C ILE A 585 -40.72 28.42 -3.60
N SER A 586 -41.98 28.06 -3.85
CA SER A 586 -42.78 28.72 -4.89
C SER A 586 -43.45 29.98 -4.32
N ARG A 587 -43.16 31.15 -4.91
CA ARG A 587 -43.92 32.39 -4.68
C ARG A 587 -44.56 32.89 -5.98
N GLY A 588 -45.33 32.00 -6.60
CA GLY A 588 -46.08 32.29 -7.83
C GLY A 588 -45.40 31.72 -9.07
N LEU A 589 -45.32 32.51 -10.14
CA LEU A 589 -44.84 32.07 -11.47
C LEU A 589 -43.32 31.91 -11.58
N SER A 590 -42.57 32.16 -10.50
CA SER A 590 -41.16 31.81 -10.37
C SER A 590 -40.91 31.05 -9.06
N GLN A 591 -40.02 30.05 -9.13
CA GLN A 591 -39.46 29.41 -7.94
C GLN A 591 -38.30 30.25 -7.41
N GLN A 592 -38.06 30.19 -6.11
CA GLN A 592 -36.91 30.81 -5.44
C GLN A 592 -36.30 29.82 -4.43
N ALA A 593 -35.04 30.01 -4.09
CA ALA A 593 -34.34 29.22 -3.07
C ALA A 593 -33.83 30.15 -1.95
N ILE A 594 -34.00 29.69 -0.70
CA ILE A 594 -33.40 30.33 0.48
C ILE A 594 -32.27 29.44 0.98
N TYR A 595 -31.06 30.00 1.06
CA TYR A 595 -29.88 29.36 1.64
C TYR A 595 -29.98 29.31 3.17
N HIS A 596 -29.53 28.20 3.76
CA HIS A 596 -29.37 28.01 5.19
C HIS A 596 -28.09 27.21 5.47
N ASP A 597 -27.34 27.59 6.51
CA ASP A 597 -26.28 26.74 7.07
C ASP A 597 -26.90 25.45 7.65
N LEU A 598 -26.27 24.30 7.42
CA LEU A 598 -26.72 23.00 7.90
C LEU A 598 -26.12 22.71 9.29
N VAL A 599 -26.78 23.20 10.33
CA VAL A 599 -26.38 22.94 11.73
C VAL A 599 -27.01 21.63 12.21
N THR A 600 -26.17 20.63 12.49
CA THR A 600 -26.58 19.25 12.81
C THR A 600 -26.01 18.73 14.14
N THR A 601 -26.62 17.68 14.67
CA THR A 601 -26.09 16.85 15.77
C THR A 601 -25.79 15.42 15.32
N GLY A 602 -25.20 14.62 16.20
CA GLY A 602 -24.82 13.24 15.91
C GLY A 602 -23.48 13.14 15.19
N ASP A 603 -23.30 12.06 14.42
CA ASP A 603 -22.04 11.70 13.75
C ASP A 603 -21.78 12.57 12.50
N ASN A 604 -21.33 13.80 12.73
CA ASN A 604 -21.40 14.90 11.77
C ASN A 604 -20.20 15.01 10.79
N ASP A 605 -19.16 14.18 10.95
CA ASP A 605 -17.92 14.14 10.15
C ASP A 605 -18.15 14.11 8.62
N ILE A 606 -19.15 13.34 8.18
CA ILE A 606 -19.47 13.12 6.77
C ILE A 606 -19.75 14.41 6.00
N GLN A 607 -20.18 15.46 6.69
CA GLN A 607 -20.48 16.75 6.07
C GLN A 607 -19.22 17.52 5.65
N PHE A 608 -18.08 17.20 6.25
CA PHE A 608 -16.78 17.81 6.01
C PHE A 608 -15.82 16.85 5.28
N THR A 609 -16.28 15.67 4.85
CA THR A 609 -15.51 14.82 3.95
C THR A 609 -15.69 15.28 2.52
N ASP A 610 -14.62 15.33 1.73
CA ASP A 610 -14.69 15.73 0.32
C ASP A 610 -15.25 14.63 -0.60
N ALA A 611 -15.98 15.08 -1.62
CA ALA A 611 -16.68 14.30 -2.63
C ALA A 611 -17.49 13.09 -2.09
N PRO A 612 -18.28 13.26 -1.00
CA PRO A 612 -19.00 12.15 -0.38
C PRO A 612 -20.13 11.68 -1.30
N GLY A 613 -20.43 10.39 -1.28
CA GLY A 613 -21.64 9.89 -1.93
C GLY A 613 -22.85 10.33 -1.12
N ILE A 614 -23.87 10.94 -1.74
CA ILE A 614 -25.14 11.26 -1.08
C ILE A 614 -26.36 11.00 -1.99
N ALA A 615 -27.43 10.46 -1.40
CA ALA A 615 -28.75 10.42 -2.02
C ALA A 615 -29.87 10.50 -0.96
N TYR A 616 -31.06 10.91 -1.39
CA TYR A 616 -32.28 10.92 -0.56
C TYR A 616 -33.03 9.59 -0.68
N GLU A 617 -33.44 9.01 0.46
CA GLU A 617 -34.18 7.76 0.56
C GLU A 617 -35.64 8.08 0.95
N PRO A 618 -36.57 8.11 -0.02
CA PRO A 618 -37.94 8.59 0.19
C PRO A 618 -38.86 7.60 0.93
N ASP A 619 -38.45 6.37 1.23
CA ASP A 619 -39.28 5.44 2.01
C ASP A 619 -39.09 5.67 3.52
N ALA A 620 -37.87 5.95 3.98
CA ALA A 620 -37.55 6.36 5.35
C ALA A 620 -37.66 7.89 5.58
N ASP A 621 -37.64 8.69 4.51
CA ASP A 621 -37.63 10.16 4.55
C ASP A 621 -36.33 10.78 5.12
N VAL A 622 -35.19 10.19 4.75
CA VAL A 622 -33.84 10.55 5.24
C VAL A 622 -32.87 10.75 4.07
N PHE A 623 -31.76 11.44 4.31
CA PHE A 623 -30.62 11.40 3.42
C PHE A 623 -29.64 10.31 3.87
N VAL A 624 -28.97 9.68 2.91
CA VAL A 624 -28.00 8.62 3.14
C VAL A 624 -26.70 8.99 2.44
N ALA A 625 -25.61 9.03 3.20
CA ALA A 625 -24.29 9.40 2.72
C ALA A 625 -23.22 8.34 3.04
N TRP A 626 -22.13 8.34 2.27
CA TRP A 626 -21.05 7.36 2.35
C TRP A 626 -19.71 7.95 1.89
N ASN A 627 -18.64 7.65 2.64
CA ASN A 627 -17.26 8.06 2.31
C ASN A 627 -16.22 6.92 2.41
N GLY A 628 -16.59 5.72 2.84
CA GLY A 628 -15.67 4.59 2.92
C GLY A 628 -16.17 3.43 3.80
N GLY A 629 -15.70 2.23 3.49
CA GLY A 629 -15.90 1.02 4.29
C GLY A 629 -17.37 0.61 4.44
N GLN A 630 -17.67 -0.14 5.50
CA GLN A 630 -19.03 -0.63 5.79
C GLN A 630 -19.97 0.41 6.43
N SER A 631 -19.45 1.57 6.87
CA SER A 631 -20.24 2.61 7.53
C SER A 631 -21.03 3.46 6.54
N ILE A 632 -22.33 3.59 6.76
CA ILE A 632 -23.15 4.66 6.16
C ILE A 632 -23.44 5.73 7.19
N TYR A 633 -23.80 6.93 6.74
CA TYR A 633 -24.34 8.00 7.56
C TYR A 633 -25.77 8.30 7.13
N VAL A 634 -26.68 8.47 8.07
CA VAL A 634 -28.11 8.71 7.80
C VAL A 634 -28.52 10.02 8.47
N LEU A 635 -28.93 11.01 7.68
CA LEU A 635 -29.39 12.31 8.16
C LEU A 635 -30.92 12.37 8.16
N ASP A 636 -31.50 12.53 9.35
CA ASP A 636 -32.89 12.93 9.51
C ASP A 636 -33.00 14.46 9.58
N MET A 637 -33.65 15.05 8.57
CA MET A 637 -33.94 16.49 8.49
C MET A 637 -35.28 16.88 9.15
N ASN A 638 -36.02 15.92 9.73
CA ASN A 638 -37.32 16.15 10.35
C ASN A 638 -37.24 16.33 11.88
N VAL A 639 -36.11 15.98 12.49
CA VAL A 639 -35.75 16.39 13.86
C VAL A 639 -35.13 17.79 13.87
N ASN A 640 -35.12 18.45 15.04
CA ASN A 640 -34.60 19.80 15.20
C ASN A 640 -33.72 19.91 16.47
N PRO A 641 -32.40 20.14 16.34
CA PRO A 641 -31.65 20.21 15.09
C PRO A 641 -31.68 18.88 14.30
N PRO A 642 -31.48 18.91 12.97
CA PRO A 642 -31.28 17.70 12.17
C PRO A 642 -30.13 16.83 12.69
N ASN A 643 -30.25 15.50 12.57
CA ASN A 643 -29.34 14.55 13.22
C ASN A 643 -28.74 13.51 12.26
N TRP A 644 -27.43 13.29 12.37
CA TRP A 644 -26.72 12.20 11.70
C TRP A 644 -26.56 10.97 12.61
N ASP A 645 -27.02 9.82 12.11
CA ASP A 645 -26.71 8.49 12.64
C ASP A 645 -25.61 7.84 11.79
N LYS A 646 -24.44 7.53 12.35
CA LYS A 646 -23.48 6.61 11.71
C LYS A 646 -23.90 5.16 11.97
N VAL A 647 -23.87 4.34 10.93
CA VAL A 647 -24.34 2.95 10.97
C VAL A 647 -23.40 2.04 10.22
N VAL A 648 -22.69 1.16 10.95
CA VAL A 648 -21.97 0.03 10.36
C VAL A 648 -22.99 -0.98 9.84
N LEU A 649 -22.97 -1.27 8.55
CA LEU A 649 -23.82 -2.32 7.95
C LEU A 649 -23.05 -3.64 7.87
N GLN A 650 -23.76 -4.75 8.07
CA GLN A 650 -23.14 -6.09 8.02
C GLN A 650 -22.98 -6.60 6.58
N GLY A 651 -22.15 -7.62 6.36
CA GLY A 651 -21.98 -8.27 5.05
C GLY A 651 -20.73 -7.80 4.34
N ASP A 652 -20.77 -7.77 3.01
CA ASP A 652 -19.60 -7.46 2.19
C ASP A 652 -19.08 -6.03 2.47
N ASN A 653 -17.78 -5.82 2.34
CA ASN A 653 -17.17 -4.50 2.55
C ASN A 653 -16.92 -3.80 1.20
N PRO A 654 -17.49 -2.60 0.95
CA PRO A 654 -17.18 -1.80 -0.24
C PRO A 654 -15.72 -1.32 -0.32
N GLY A 655 -15.00 -1.33 0.80
CA GLY A 655 -13.65 -0.78 0.96
C GLY A 655 -13.65 0.76 1.00
N PRO A 656 -12.48 1.40 1.14
CA PRO A 656 -12.35 2.86 1.07
C PRO A 656 -12.90 3.41 -0.25
N ALA A 657 -13.41 4.65 -0.24
CA ALA A 657 -13.83 5.35 -1.45
C ALA A 657 -12.71 5.44 -2.50
N ALA A 658 -13.07 5.75 -3.76
CA ALA A 658 -12.07 6.16 -4.74
C ALA A 658 -11.39 7.46 -4.29
N LYS A 659 -10.08 7.59 -4.53
CA LYS A 659 -9.26 8.75 -4.10
C LYS A 659 -9.80 10.08 -4.64
N ALA A 660 -10.36 10.06 -5.84
CA ALA A 660 -11.03 11.20 -6.48
C ALA A 660 -12.53 11.32 -6.13
N GLY A 661 -12.97 10.78 -4.98
CA GLY A 661 -14.32 10.92 -4.47
C GLY A 661 -15.32 9.83 -4.86
N THR A 662 -16.54 9.93 -4.33
CA THR A 662 -17.69 9.09 -4.69
C THR A 662 -18.71 9.85 -5.53
N PHE A 663 -18.98 11.13 -5.21
CA PHE A 663 -19.98 11.96 -5.90
C PHE A 663 -21.31 11.22 -6.13
N GLY A 664 -21.90 11.40 -7.30
CA GLY A 664 -23.16 10.78 -7.70
C GLY A 664 -23.15 9.25 -7.87
N ARG A 665 -22.08 8.55 -7.50
CA ARG A 665 -22.00 7.08 -7.59
C ARG A 665 -22.73 6.33 -6.49
N LEU A 666 -23.19 7.03 -5.44
CA LEU A 666 -24.20 6.53 -4.50
C LEU A 666 -25.59 7.03 -4.92
N ARG A 667 -26.52 6.13 -5.29
CA ARG A 667 -27.91 6.48 -5.64
C ARG A 667 -28.94 5.50 -5.06
N TYR A 668 -30.13 6.00 -4.75
CA TYR A 668 -31.27 5.16 -4.39
C TYR A 668 -31.95 4.54 -5.63
N VAL A 669 -32.47 3.32 -5.48
CA VAL A 669 -33.11 2.51 -6.53
C VAL A 669 -34.55 2.19 -6.10
N PRO A 670 -35.56 3.01 -6.49
CA PRO A 670 -36.92 2.93 -5.95
C PRO A 670 -37.61 1.58 -6.15
N ASP A 671 -37.57 1.04 -7.37
CA ASP A 671 -38.24 -0.22 -7.75
C ASP A 671 -37.72 -1.47 -7.01
N LYS A 672 -36.57 -1.36 -6.33
CA LYS A 672 -35.97 -2.46 -5.56
C LYS A 672 -35.88 -2.16 -4.07
N LYS A 673 -36.11 -0.90 -3.67
CA LYS A 673 -35.86 -0.36 -2.32
C LYS A 673 -34.46 -0.73 -1.82
N ILE A 674 -33.44 -0.35 -2.61
CA ILE A 674 -32.03 -0.51 -2.29
C ILE A 674 -31.28 0.80 -2.55
N MET A 675 -30.17 0.98 -1.85
CA MET A 675 -29.11 1.89 -2.25
C MET A 675 -28.12 1.12 -3.13
N MET A 676 -27.59 1.78 -4.16
CA MET A 676 -26.57 1.26 -5.07
C MET A 676 -25.34 2.18 -5.02
N LEU A 677 -24.16 1.57 -4.92
CA LEU A 677 -22.86 2.22 -4.93
C LEU A 677 -22.02 1.68 -6.10
N VAL A 678 -21.38 2.57 -6.84
CA VAL A 678 -20.20 2.24 -7.66
C VAL A 678 -18.99 2.90 -6.98
N ASN A 679 -18.05 2.10 -6.48
CA ASN A 679 -16.89 2.62 -5.74
C ASN A 679 -15.69 2.90 -6.66
N ARG A 680 -14.66 2.05 -6.65
CA ARG A 680 -13.40 2.24 -7.37
C ARG A 680 -13.06 1.04 -8.25
N ILE A 681 -12.32 1.26 -9.34
CA ILE A 681 -11.57 0.18 -10.02
C ILE A 681 -10.24 0.03 -9.28
N ALA A 682 -9.80 -1.19 -9.01
CA ALA A 682 -8.54 -1.43 -8.33
C ALA A 682 -7.36 -1.40 -9.32
N VAL A 683 -6.31 -0.67 -8.95
CA VAL A 683 -5.00 -0.66 -9.59
C VAL A 683 -4.00 -1.42 -8.71
N GLU A 684 -2.96 -1.98 -9.31
CA GLU A 684 -1.83 -2.59 -8.61
C GLU A 684 -1.01 -1.52 -7.86
N ALA A 685 -0.01 -1.95 -7.10
CA ALA A 685 0.82 -1.06 -6.27
C ALA A 685 1.67 -0.05 -7.07
N ASP A 686 1.85 -0.27 -8.38
CA ASP A 686 2.51 0.68 -9.29
C ASP A 686 1.66 1.94 -9.57
N GLY A 687 0.35 1.91 -9.30
CA GLY A 687 -0.60 2.97 -9.63
C GLY A 687 -0.99 3.06 -11.11
N PHE A 688 -0.47 2.16 -11.95
CA PHE A 688 -0.64 2.16 -13.41
C PHE A 688 -1.40 0.92 -13.91
N SER A 689 -1.06 -0.27 -13.41
CA SER A 689 -1.66 -1.54 -13.86
C SER A 689 -3.03 -1.80 -13.22
N LEU A 690 -3.96 -2.41 -13.96
CA LEU A 690 -5.31 -2.75 -13.47
C LEU A 690 -5.37 -4.16 -12.88
N ILE A 691 -5.86 -4.30 -11.63
CA ILE A 691 -6.00 -5.62 -10.97
C ILE A 691 -7.10 -6.43 -11.64
N LYS A 692 -6.74 -7.45 -12.42
CA LYS A 692 -7.66 -8.30 -13.19
C LYS A 692 -8.19 -9.48 -12.37
N ASN A 693 -9.02 -9.20 -11.35
CA ASN A 693 -9.51 -10.19 -10.40
C ASN A 693 -11.04 -10.46 -10.53
N PRO A 694 -11.48 -11.65 -11.01
CA PRO A 694 -12.90 -11.98 -11.17
C PRO A 694 -13.72 -12.01 -9.86
N GLN A 695 -13.08 -12.10 -8.70
CA GLN A 695 -13.77 -12.08 -7.41
C GLN A 695 -13.97 -10.65 -6.87
N GLN A 696 -13.25 -9.67 -7.41
CA GLN A 696 -13.33 -8.29 -6.93
C GLN A 696 -14.59 -7.60 -7.45
N ALA A 697 -15.16 -6.73 -6.62
CA ALA A 697 -16.35 -5.95 -6.94
C ALA A 697 -16.03 -4.45 -6.86
N ASN A 698 -16.62 -3.67 -7.77
CA ASN A 698 -16.74 -2.22 -7.64
C ASN A 698 -18.21 -1.77 -7.49
N VAL A 699 -19.18 -2.64 -7.80
CA VAL A 699 -20.62 -2.40 -7.57
C VAL A 699 -21.08 -3.11 -6.30
N PHE A 700 -21.78 -2.35 -5.44
CA PHE A 700 -22.34 -2.82 -4.17
C PHE A 700 -23.78 -2.35 -4.00
N PHE A 701 -24.57 -3.09 -3.23
CA PHE A 701 -25.94 -2.75 -2.85
C PHE A 701 -26.12 -2.80 -1.34
N PHE A 702 -27.00 -1.97 -0.77
CA PHE A 702 -27.48 -2.14 0.59
C PHE A 702 -28.95 -1.75 0.77
N LYS A 703 -29.51 -2.07 1.93
CA LYS A 703 -30.83 -1.61 2.40
C LYS A 703 -30.66 -0.98 3.77
N LEU A 704 -31.36 0.12 4.06
CA LEU A 704 -31.32 0.72 5.40
C LEU A 704 -31.83 -0.28 6.46
N PRO A 705 -31.33 -0.22 7.70
CA PRO A 705 -31.91 -0.98 8.81
C PRO A 705 -33.39 -0.63 9.04
N GLY A 706 -34.18 -1.61 9.49
CA GLY A 706 -35.62 -1.45 9.73
C GLY A 706 -36.03 -0.33 10.69
N ARG A 707 -35.09 0.19 11.50
CA ARG A 707 -35.34 1.27 12.48
C ARG A 707 -35.75 2.60 11.85
N PHE A 708 -35.30 2.88 10.62
CA PHE A 708 -35.54 4.17 9.96
C PHE A 708 -36.91 4.27 9.26
N TYR A 709 -37.62 3.16 9.03
CA TYR A 709 -38.86 3.15 8.27
C TYR A 709 -40.15 3.36 9.10
N ASN A 710 -40.07 3.99 10.28
CA ASN A 710 -41.19 4.08 11.23
C ASN A 710 -41.30 5.43 11.98
N ASN A 711 -41.55 6.53 11.27
CA ASN A 711 -41.82 7.86 11.85
C ASN A 711 -43.22 7.96 12.49
N GLY A 712 -43.50 7.11 13.49
CA GLY A 712 -44.81 6.94 14.12
C GLY A 712 -44.85 6.51 15.59
N VAL A 713 -43.70 6.18 16.20
CA VAL A 713 -43.60 5.89 17.64
C VAL A 713 -42.39 6.62 18.22
N ALA A 714 -42.63 7.58 19.12
CA ALA A 714 -41.55 8.30 19.80
C ALA A 714 -40.68 7.34 20.63
N PRO A 715 -39.36 7.57 20.75
CA PRO A 715 -38.46 6.69 21.49
C PRO A 715 -38.89 6.56 22.95
N GLN A 716 -39.27 5.34 23.35
CA GLN A 716 -39.56 5.01 24.74
C GLN A 716 -38.28 5.11 25.57
N THR A 717 -38.30 5.93 26.61
CA THR A 717 -37.16 6.15 27.51
C THR A 717 -36.93 4.91 28.39
N VAL A 718 -36.20 3.91 27.90
CA VAL A 718 -35.80 2.74 28.70
C VAL A 718 -34.62 3.11 29.60
N VAL A 719 -34.91 3.85 30.68
CA VAL A 719 -34.03 3.92 31.85
C VAL A 719 -34.30 2.67 32.68
N GLY A 720 -33.55 1.60 32.42
CA GLY A 720 -33.68 0.35 33.14
C GLY A 720 -32.68 -0.69 32.69
N THR A 721 -31.72 -1.00 33.57
CA THR A 721 -30.89 -2.23 33.63
C THR A 721 -30.52 -2.89 32.30
N GLY A 722 -29.22 -2.86 31.96
CA GLY A 722 -28.65 -3.66 30.88
C GLY A 722 -28.67 -5.16 31.18
N GLU A 723 -29.86 -5.77 31.12
CA GLU A 723 -30.03 -7.21 30.99
C GLU A 723 -29.79 -7.54 29.51
N VAL A 724 -28.64 -8.15 29.23
CA VAL A 724 -28.27 -8.58 27.88
C VAL A 724 -29.27 -9.63 27.44
N ILE A 725 -30.20 -9.25 26.56
CA ILE A 725 -30.91 -10.23 25.72
C ILE A 725 -29.81 -10.99 24.98
N PRO A 726 -29.64 -12.31 25.18
CA PRO A 726 -28.60 -13.04 24.49
C PRO A 726 -28.79 -12.87 22.99
N GLU A 727 -27.71 -12.61 22.25
CA GLU A 727 -27.74 -12.92 20.84
C GLU A 727 -28.24 -14.37 20.68
N THR A 728 -29.02 -14.62 19.64
CA THR A 728 -29.24 -16.02 19.22
C THR A 728 -27.97 -16.48 18.54
N VAL A 729 -26.93 -16.70 19.35
CA VAL A 729 -25.61 -17.18 18.95
C VAL A 729 -25.83 -18.39 18.05
N LYS A 730 -25.55 -18.22 16.75
CA LYS A 730 -25.25 -19.38 15.90
C LYS A 730 -24.15 -20.13 16.63
N PRO A 731 -24.31 -21.43 16.91
CA PRO A 731 -23.41 -22.14 17.81
C PRO A 731 -21.98 -21.94 17.31
N GLN A 732 -21.08 -21.49 18.20
CA GLN A 732 -19.66 -21.29 17.90
C GLN A 732 -19.13 -22.56 17.24
N THR A 733 -18.79 -22.53 15.94
CA THR A 733 -18.38 -23.76 15.26
C THR A 733 -16.88 -23.93 15.39
N THR A 734 -16.48 -24.94 16.17
CA THR A 734 -15.14 -25.50 16.11
C THR A 734 -15.04 -26.32 14.82
N LYS A 735 -14.37 -25.76 13.81
CA LYS A 735 -14.03 -26.43 12.56
C LYS A 735 -12.67 -27.09 12.73
N HIS A 736 -12.51 -28.32 12.23
CA HIS A 736 -11.24 -29.04 12.24
C HIS A 736 -10.73 -29.22 10.82
N LEU A 737 -9.48 -28.81 10.57
CA LEU A 737 -8.77 -28.96 9.31
C LEU A 737 -7.61 -29.96 9.48
N TYR A 738 -7.40 -30.78 8.46
CA TYR A 738 -6.32 -31.77 8.38
C TYR A 738 -5.53 -31.56 7.08
N PRO A 739 -4.29 -32.08 6.92
CA PRO A 739 -3.35 -31.76 5.81
C PRO A 739 -3.75 -32.13 4.37
N VAL A 740 -5.03 -32.39 4.11
CA VAL A 740 -5.64 -32.55 2.77
C VAL A 740 -6.67 -31.45 2.47
N GLY A 741 -6.91 -30.53 3.40
CA GLY A 741 -7.84 -29.41 3.25
C GLY A 741 -7.13 -28.08 2.97
N ASN A 742 -7.80 -27.19 2.24
CA ASN A 742 -7.30 -25.86 1.90
C ASN A 742 -7.49 -24.89 3.09
N ILE A 743 -6.40 -24.31 3.60
CA ILE A 743 -6.43 -23.33 4.70
C ILE A 743 -7.19 -22.05 4.31
N ALA A 744 -6.96 -21.53 3.11
CA ALA A 744 -7.63 -20.31 2.65
C ALA A 744 -9.15 -20.50 2.56
N ASP A 745 -9.61 -21.62 1.97
CA ASP A 745 -11.05 -21.92 1.90
C ASP A 745 -11.65 -22.07 3.30
N ALA A 746 -10.97 -22.76 4.22
CA ALA A 746 -11.43 -22.96 5.59
C ALA A 746 -11.53 -21.64 6.39
N ILE A 747 -10.62 -20.68 6.14
CA ILE A 747 -10.61 -19.35 6.77
C ILE A 747 -11.64 -18.39 6.16
N HIS A 748 -11.81 -18.38 4.83
CA HIS A 748 -12.85 -17.59 4.15
C HIS A 748 -14.27 -17.95 4.61
N GLU A 749 -14.43 -19.13 5.19
CA GLU A 749 -15.68 -19.67 5.71
C GLU A 749 -16.00 -19.28 7.17
N LEU A 750 -15.10 -18.56 7.87
CA LEU A 750 -15.24 -18.23 9.29
C LEU A 750 -16.09 -16.96 9.53
N ILE A 751 -16.92 -17.00 10.56
CA ILE A 751 -17.67 -15.84 11.07
C ILE A 751 -17.37 -15.60 12.55
N ALA A 752 -17.72 -14.41 13.07
CA ALA A 752 -17.56 -14.04 14.47
C ALA A 752 -17.98 -15.17 15.44
N GLY A 753 -17.04 -15.60 16.29
CA GLY A 753 -17.21 -16.68 17.26
C GLY A 753 -16.84 -18.09 16.78
N ASP A 754 -16.49 -18.28 15.51
CA ASP A 754 -15.94 -19.56 15.03
C ASP A 754 -14.50 -19.79 15.49
N THR A 755 -14.11 -21.06 15.56
CA THR A 755 -12.73 -21.48 15.84
C THR A 755 -12.28 -22.50 14.80
N LEU A 756 -11.23 -22.18 14.03
CA LEU A 756 -10.57 -23.13 13.14
C LEU A 756 -9.38 -23.76 13.87
N ILE A 757 -9.47 -25.08 14.12
CA ILE A 757 -8.37 -25.89 14.63
C ILE A 757 -7.70 -26.57 13.44
N ILE A 758 -6.41 -26.29 13.25
CA ILE A 758 -5.57 -26.83 12.19
C ILE A 758 -4.66 -27.89 12.81
N HIS A 759 -4.86 -29.15 12.43
CA HIS A 759 -4.11 -30.30 12.95
C HIS A 759 -2.72 -30.44 12.31
N GLU A 760 -1.80 -31.14 12.98
CA GLU A 760 -0.39 -31.24 12.56
C GLU A 760 -0.20 -31.73 11.12
N GLY A 761 0.83 -31.17 10.46
CA GLY A 761 1.25 -31.51 9.10
C GLY A 761 1.47 -30.28 8.22
N ASN A 762 1.72 -30.53 6.93
CA ASN A 762 2.23 -29.51 6.01
C ASN A 762 1.11 -29.05 5.06
N TYR A 763 0.74 -27.77 5.16
CA TYR A 763 -0.30 -27.11 4.37
C TYR A 763 0.37 -26.19 3.35
N ARG A 764 0.52 -26.70 2.13
CA ARG A 764 1.18 -26.00 1.04
C ARG A 764 0.14 -25.34 0.14
N MET A 765 0.23 -24.03 -0.01
CA MET A 765 -0.77 -23.18 -0.62
C MET A 765 -0.33 -22.71 -2.01
N ASP A 766 -1.29 -22.70 -2.95
CA ASP A 766 -1.07 -22.30 -4.35
C ASP A 766 -0.96 -20.76 -4.53
N LYS A 767 -1.11 -19.99 -3.45
CA LYS A 767 -1.14 -18.52 -3.34
C LYS A 767 -1.26 -18.11 -1.87
N ARG A 768 -1.19 -16.82 -1.56
CA ARG A 768 -1.44 -16.25 -0.22
C ARG A 768 -2.78 -16.68 0.39
N VAL A 769 -2.77 -16.86 1.71
CA VAL A 769 -3.98 -16.91 2.54
C VAL A 769 -4.44 -15.48 2.81
N GLN A 770 -5.63 -15.10 2.34
CA GLN A 770 -6.17 -13.75 2.54
C GLN A 770 -7.25 -13.76 3.64
N ILE A 771 -7.15 -12.84 4.60
CA ILE A 771 -8.05 -12.77 5.76
C ILE A 771 -8.67 -11.37 5.82
N SER A 772 -9.97 -11.27 5.58
CA SER A 772 -10.74 -10.03 5.68
C SER A 772 -12.01 -10.19 6.55
N ALA A 773 -11.98 -11.16 7.45
CA ALA A 773 -13.10 -11.47 8.34
C ALA A 773 -13.14 -10.51 9.54
N GLN A 774 -14.29 -10.45 10.21
CA GLN A 774 -14.50 -9.67 11.43
C GLN A 774 -15.13 -10.55 12.50
N GLY A 775 -14.44 -10.67 13.64
CA GLY A 775 -15.02 -11.07 14.91
C GLY A 775 -15.65 -9.88 15.64
N THR A 776 -15.97 -10.09 16.91
CA THR A 776 -16.30 -9.00 17.86
C THR A 776 -15.57 -9.24 19.19
N ALA A 777 -15.55 -8.24 20.08
CA ALA A 777 -15.00 -8.38 21.43
C ALA A 777 -15.64 -9.52 22.26
N GLN A 778 -16.89 -9.89 21.95
CA GLN A 778 -17.64 -10.98 22.60
C GLN A 778 -17.55 -12.31 21.83
N ALA A 779 -17.26 -12.25 20.54
CA ALA A 779 -17.18 -13.39 19.63
C ALA A 779 -16.01 -13.21 18.63
N PRO A 780 -14.74 -13.29 19.11
CA PRO A 780 -13.58 -13.20 18.23
C PRO A 780 -13.52 -14.42 17.29
N ILE A 781 -12.81 -14.29 16.18
CA ILE A 781 -12.47 -15.42 15.29
C ILE A 781 -11.13 -15.98 15.76
N ILE A 782 -11.05 -17.30 15.96
CA ILE A 782 -9.81 -17.97 16.39
C ILE A 782 -9.35 -18.91 15.28
N ILE A 783 -8.10 -18.77 14.85
CA ILE A 783 -7.40 -19.66 13.93
C ILE A 783 -6.20 -20.21 14.70
N MET A 784 -6.18 -21.51 14.99
CA MET A 784 -5.18 -22.09 15.89
C MET A 784 -4.65 -23.45 15.45
N GLY A 785 -3.38 -23.72 15.74
CA GLY A 785 -2.84 -25.08 15.75
C GLY A 785 -3.54 -25.94 16.81
N ALA A 786 -3.61 -27.26 16.57
CA ALA A 786 -4.20 -28.21 17.51
C ALA A 786 -3.36 -28.36 18.80
N GLU A 787 -4.01 -28.22 19.96
CA GLU A 787 -3.33 -28.26 21.26
C GLU A 787 -2.74 -29.66 21.55
N GLY A 788 -1.42 -29.71 21.74
CA GLY A 788 -0.68 -30.94 22.05
C GLY A 788 -0.15 -31.71 20.83
N GLU A 789 -0.43 -31.24 19.61
CA GLU A 789 0.17 -31.74 18.36
C GLU A 789 1.42 -30.89 18.01
N GLN A 790 2.13 -31.20 16.92
CA GLN A 790 3.13 -30.26 16.37
C GLN A 790 2.43 -29.07 15.69
N LYS A 791 3.12 -27.91 15.63
CA LYS A 791 2.59 -26.75 14.91
C LYS A 791 2.35 -27.14 13.43
N PRO A 792 1.19 -26.84 12.84
CA PRO A 792 0.96 -27.05 11.42
C PRO A 792 1.84 -26.09 10.61
N VAL A 793 2.55 -26.63 9.63
CA VAL A 793 3.51 -25.88 8.79
C VAL A 793 2.78 -25.34 7.57
N ILE A 794 2.72 -24.02 7.43
CA ILE A 794 2.00 -23.32 6.36
C ILE A 794 3.02 -22.66 5.46
N SER A 795 2.94 -22.96 4.16
CA SER A 795 3.91 -22.47 3.16
C SER A 795 3.26 -22.26 1.80
N THR A 796 3.89 -21.42 0.97
CA THR A 796 3.56 -21.22 -0.45
C THR A 796 4.12 -22.36 -1.32
N GLN A 797 3.75 -22.39 -2.61
CA GLN A 797 4.52 -23.20 -3.58
C GLN A 797 5.85 -22.50 -3.91
N PRO A 798 6.95 -23.24 -4.10
CA PRO A 798 8.17 -22.73 -4.71
C PRO A 798 7.90 -22.11 -6.08
N ASN A 799 8.68 -21.09 -6.41
CA ASN A 799 8.60 -20.23 -7.58
C ASN A 799 7.31 -19.37 -7.63
N ILE A 800 6.72 -19.03 -6.47
CA ILE A 800 5.67 -18.01 -6.33
C ILE A 800 6.15 -16.95 -5.34
N VAL A 801 6.52 -15.78 -5.86
CA VAL A 801 6.89 -14.60 -5.07
C VAL A 801 5.62 -13.97 -4.52
N GLU A 802 5.16 -14.47 -3.36
CA GLU A 802 3.97 -13.95 -2.67
C GLU A 802 4.02 -14.29 -1.17
N ASN A 803 3.47 -13.42 -0.33
CA ASN A 803 3.34 -13.59 1.13
C ASN A 803 2.55 -14.84 1.52
N THR A 804 2.80 -15.39 2.71
CA THR A 804 2.01 -16.53 3.21
C THR A 804 0.63 -16.10 3.73
N PHE A 805 0.55 -15.04 4.54
CA PHE A 805 -0.72 -14.48 5.06
C PHE A 805 -0.87 -12.97 4.79
N ASN A 806 -1.99 -12.57 4.19
CA ASN A 806 -2.40 -11.16 4.07
C ASN A 806 -3.69 -10.91 4.85
N ILE A 807 -3.60 -10.16 5.96
CA ILE A 807 -4.77 -9.66 6.71
C ILE A 807 -5.13 -8.30 6.12
N VAL A 808 -6.37 -8.12 5.64
CA VAL A 808 -6.71 -6.99 4.74
C VAL A 808 -8.08 -6.38 4.93
N GLY A 809 -8.18 -5.09 4.55
CA GLY A 809 -9.40 -4.30 4.66
C GLY A 809 -9.67 -3.90 6.10
N ASP A 810 -10.92 -3.93 6.53
CA ASP A 810 -11.32 -3.60 7.91
C ASP A 810 -11.37 -4.87 8.79
N ALA A 811 -10.33 -5.71 8.73
CA ALA A 811 -10.27 -6.98 9.46
C ALA A 811 -10.16 -6.73 10.97
N ALA A 812 -10.96 -7.43 11.80
CA ALA A 812 -11.01 -7.12 13.23
C ALA A 812 -11.29 -8.33 14.14
N TYR A 813 -10.81 -8.28 15.38
CA TYR A 813 -11.03 -9.29 16.43
C TYR A 813 -10.72 -10.73 15.98
N ILE A 814 -9.51 -10.91 15.42
CA ILE A 814 -8.98 -12.21 14.97
C ILE A 814 -7.77 -12.59 15.83
N THR A 815 -7.74 -13.83 16.32
CA THR A 815 -6.54 -14.44 16.90
C THR A 815 -6.00 -15.51 15.96
N ILE A 816 -4.75 -15.38 15.54
CA ILE A 816 -3.99 -16.41 14.81
C ILE A 816 -2.91 -16.94 15.75
N LYS A 817 -2.87 -18.25 16.02
CA LYS A 817 -1.94 -18.80 17.02
C LYS A 817 -1.43 -20.22 16.82
N GLY A 818 -0.23 -20.51 17.31
CA GLY A 818 0.33 -21.87 17.35
C GLY A 818 0.59 -22.47 15.96
N LEU A 819 0.95 -21.65 14.97
CA LEU A 819 1.23 -22.07 13.59
C LEU A 819 2.72 -21.89 13.27
N GLU A 820 3.25 -22.71 12.36
CA GLU A 820 4.57 -22.52 11.74
C GLU A 820 4.34 -21.98 10.32
N ILE A 821 5.04 -20.92 9.94
CA ILE A 821 4.78 -20.14 8.71
C ILE A 821 6.12 -19.86 8.04
N THR A 822 6.30 -20.37 6.82
CA THR A 822 7.58 -20.30 6.10
C THR A 822 7.38 -20.13 4.59
N ASN A 823 8.25 -19.36 3.93
CA ASN A 823 8.04 -18.93 2.55
C ASN A 823 9.24 -19.27 1.66
N GLY A 824 9.14 -20.38 0.91
CA GLY A 824 10.24 -20.90 0.08
C GLY A 824 10.73 -19.99 -1.05
N ASN A 825 10.12 -18.82 -1.25
CA ASN A 825 10.54 -17.78 -2.20
C ASN A 825 10.59 -16.39 -1.55
N HIS A 826 10.72 -16.34 -0.22
CA HIS A 826 11.29 -15.20 0.49
C HIS A 826 10.46 -13.89 0.47
N GLU A 827 9.14 -14.00 0.56
CA GLU A 827 8.20 -12.87 0.77
C GLU A 827 7.62 -12.84 2.21
N ASP A 828 6.90 -11.79 2.60
CA ASP A 828 6.44 -11.56 4.00
C ASP A 828 5.67 -12.77 4.59
N ALA A 829 5.91 -13.12 5.86
CA ALA A 829 5.18 -14.20 6.54
C ALA A 829 3.72 -13.80 6.85
N VAL A 830 3.54 -12.63 7.49
CA VAL A 830 2.23 -12.03 7.80
C VAL A 830 2.24 -10.53 7.47
N LYS A 831 1.38 -10.09 6.55
CA LYS A 831 1.23 -8.68 6.14
C LYS A 831 -0.19 -8.16 6.45
N LEU A 832 -0.27 -7.10 7.26
CA LEU A 832 -1.49 -6.29 7.44
C LEU A 832 -1.47 -5.19 6.38
N SER A 833 -2.50 -5.08 5.53
CA SER A 833 -2.48 -4.13 4.38
C SER A 833 -3.87 -3.82 3.79
N GLY A 834 -3.93 -2.89 2.83
CA GLY A 834 -5.11 -2.74 1.94
C GLY A 834 -5.90 -1.45 2.06
N GLY A 835 -5.45 -0.49 2.87
CA GLY A 835 -6.05 0.85 3.01
C GLY A 835 -7.35 0.91 3.81
N GLY A 836 -7.76 -0.20 4.42
CA GLY A 836 -8.77 -0.23 5.47
C GLY A 836 -8.13 -0.16 6.87
N HIS A 837 -8.96 -0.17 7.90
CA HIS A 837 -8.51 -0.03 9.28
C HIS A 837 -8.59 -1.37 10.04
N ILE A 838 -7.42 -1.94 10.38
CA ILE A 838 -7.32 -3.28 10.98
C ILE A 838 -7.16 -3.15 12.49
N SER A 839 -8.08 -3.74 13.27
CA SER A 839 -8.11 -3.55 14.73
C SER A 839 -8.14 -4.86 15.52
N HIS A 840 -7.61 -4.87 16.74
CA HIS A 840 -7.77 -5.98 17.69
C HIS A 840 -7.31 -7.36 17.14
N VAL A 841 -6.28 -7.39 16.28
CA VAL A 841 -5.69 -8.63 15.75
C VAL A 841 -4.60 -9.14 16.69
N THR A 842 -4.65 -10.43 17.04
CA THR A 842 -3.64 -11.10 17.86
C THR A 842 -2.87 -12.14 17.05
N LEU A 843 -1.54 -12.01 17.00
CA LEU A 843 -0.58 -12.99 16.51
C LEU A 843 0.17 -13.56 17.72
N GLU A 844 -0.11 -14.82 18.08
CA GLU A 844 0.36 -15.42 19.34
C GLU A 844 1.01 -16.80 19.13
N ASP A 845 2.21 -17.04 19.68
CA ASP A 845 2.90 -18.34 19.56
C ASP A 845 3.03 -18.81 18.09
N LEU A 846 3.29 -17.89 17.16
CA LEU A 846 3.66 -18.23 15.79
C LEU A 846 5.16 -18.53 15.71
N HIS A 847 5.55 -19.33 14.73
CA HIS A 847 6.94 -19.56 14.35
C HIS A 847 7.09 -19.15 12.88
N LEU A 848 7.81 -18.05 12.62
CA LEU A 848 7.93 -17.39 11.32
C LEU A 848 9.39 -17.48 10.86
N HIS A 849 9.68 -18.17 9.75
CA HIS A 849 11.07 -18.34 9.30
C HIS A 849 11.23 -18.61 7.81
N ASP A 850 12.42 -18.33 7.27
CA ASP A 850 12.73 -18.34 5.82
C ASP A 850 11.78 -17.42 5.05
N VAL A 851 11.86 -16.10 5.29
CA VAL A 851 10.94 -15.07 4.74
C VAL A 851 11.68 -13.77 4.40
N SER A 852 10.99 -12.80 3.77
CA SER A 852 11.45 -11.40 3.72
C SER A 852 11.31 -10.77 5.10
N ILE A 853 10.08 -10.40 5.51
CA ILE A 853 9.76 -9.93 6.87
C ILE A 853 8.92 -10.95 7.64
N GLY A 854 9.14 -11.04 8.96
CA GLY A 854 8.28 -11.79 9.87
C GLY A 854 6.85 -11.23 9.94
N VAL A 855 6.68 -10.01 10.46
CA VAL A 855 5.38 -9.30 10.47
C VAL A 855 5.52 -7.89 9.88
N ARG A 856 4.76 -7.57 8.82
CA ARG A 856 4.67 -6.23 8.23
C ARG A 856 3.28 -5.62 8.44
N ILE A 857 3.20 -4.37 8.89
CA ILE A 857 1.94 -3.59 8.97
C ILE A 857 2.06 -2.37 8.06
N ALA A 858 1.28 -2.37 6.98
CA ALA A 858 1.24 -1.35 5.93
C ALA A 858 -0.22 -0.92 5.64
N THR A 859 -0.95 -0.60 6.71
CA THR A 859 -2.28 0.04 6.73
C THR A 859 -2.53 0.57 8.15
N ASP A 860 -3.50 1.48 8.35
CA ASP A 860 -3.81 2.01 9.69
C ASP A 860 -4.32 0.90 10.62
N ALA A 861 -3.71 0.76 11.79
CA ALA A 861 -3.99 -0.35 12.69
C ALA A 861 -3.90 0.02 14.18
N ASP A 862 -4.78 -0.57 14.98
CA ASP A 862 -4.89 -0.32 16.43
C ASP A 862 -5.15 -1.60 17.24
N HIS A 863 -4.83 -1.56 18.54
CA HIS A 863 -5.03 -2.67 19.47
C HIS A 863 -4.43 -4.01 19.00
N ILE A 864 -3.41 -3.97 18.13
CA ILE A 864 -2.73 -5.14 17.59
C ILE A 864 -1.88 -5.77 18.70
N THR A 865 -1.88 -7.09 18.78
CA THR A 865 -1.09 -7.85 19.74
C THR A 865 -0.18 -8.81 18.99
N ILE A 866 1.13 -8.62 19.09
CA ILE A 866 2.15 -9.52 18.55
C ILE A 866 2.91 -10.09 19.73
N ARG A 867 2.57 -11.31 20.19
CA ARG A 867 3.18 -11.89 21.40
C ARG A 867 3.71 -13.31 21.27
N HIS A 868 4.81 -13.58 21.97
CA HIS A 868 5.41 -14.92 22.07
C HIS A 868 5.75 -15.59 20.73
N ASN A 869 5.94 -14.81 19.68
CA ASN A 869 6.28 -15.33 18.36
C ASN A 869 7.80 -15.53 18.24
N HIS A 870 8.20 -16.64 17.62
CA HIS A 870 9.58 -16.93 17.25
C HIS A 870 9.78 -16.54 15.79
N ILE A 871 10.67 -15.58 15.51
CA ILE A 871 10.95 -15.07 14.18
C ILE A 871 12.45 -15.23 13.92
N HIS A 872 12.85 -15.87 12.82
CA HIS A 872 14.26 -15.97 12.45
C HIS A 872 14.48 -16.22 10.95
N ASP A 873 15.72 -16.13 10.48
CA ASP A 873 16.09 -16.35 9.07
C ASP A 873 15.26 -15.46 8.11
N THR A 874 15.09 -14.18 8.48
CA THR A 874 14.50 -13.11 7.67
C THR A 874 15.53 -12.50 6.70
N GLY A 875 15.11 -11.70 5.72
CA GLY A 875 16.04 -11.02 4.80
C GLY A 875 16.69 -11.90 3.76
N GLN A 876 16.02 -13.00 3.41
CA GLN A 876 16.53 -13.97 2.45
C GLN A 876 16.63 -13.39 1.03
N GLN A 877 17.32 -14.14 0.16
CA GLN A 877 17.56 -13.79 -1.25
C GLN A 877 16.24 -13.60 -1.99
N THR A 878 16.06 -12.45 -2.65
CA THR A 878 14.94 -12.26 -3.56
C THR A 878 15.21 -13.01 -4.86
N VAL A 879 14.18 -13.65 -5.41
CA VAL A 879 14.26 -14.43 -6.65
C VAL A 879 13.24 -13.95 -7.69
N ASP A 880 13.61 -14.03 -8.96
CA ASP A 880 12.71 -13.72 -10.08
C ASP A 880 11.63 -14.81 -10.31
N GLU A 881 10.73 -14.59 -11.27
CA GLU A 881 9.70 -15.57 -11.67
C GLU A 881 10.26 -16.88 -12.26
N PHE A 882 11.57 -16.96 -12.52
CA PHE A 882 12.28 -18.14 -13.01
C PHE A 882 13.07 -18.88 -11.90
N GLY A 883 13.19 -18.29 -10.70
CA GLY A 883 13.95 -18.80 -9.57
C GLY A 883 15.44 -18.39 -9.55
N SER A 884 15.83 -17.37 -10.32
CA SER A 884 17.17 -16.77 -10.29
C SER A 884 17.26 -15.76 -9.14
N VAL A 885 18.36 -15.75 -8.39
CA VAL A 885 18.59 -14.75 -7.33
C VAL A 885 18.86 -13.39 -7.97
N VAL A 886 18.06 -12.38 -7.59
CA VAL A 886 18.14 -11.00 -8.10
C VAL A 886 18.59 -9.99 -7.06
N GLY A 887 18.55 -10.32 -5.77
CA GLY A 887 19.00 -9.44 -4.69
C GLY A 887 18.76 -10.06 -3.31
N PHE A 888 18.57 -9.20 -2.32
CA PHE A 888 18.10 -9.54 -0.98
C PHE A 888 16.83 -8.74 -0.68
N SER A 889 16.25 -8.96 0.50
CA SER A 889 15.07 -8.22 0.98
C SER A 889 15.44 -7.30 2.14
N THR A 890 14.56 -6.35 2.48
CA THR A 890 14.73 -5.42 3.61
C THR A 890 15.01 -6.14 4.94
N GLY A 891 14.37 -7.29 5.16
CA GLY A 891 14.82 -8.35 6.07
C GLY A 891 14.51 -8.21 7.55
N GLU A 892 13.59 -7.32 7.91
CA GLU A 892 13.24 -6.99 9.29
C GLU A 892 12.47 -8.12 9.99
N GLY A 893 12.65 -8.25 11.30
CA GLY A 893 11.81 -9.12 12.13
C GLY A 893 10.36 -8.62 12.19
N MET A 894 10.18 -7.30 12.39
CA MET A 894 8.88 -6.63 12.41
C MET A 894 8.97 -5.19 11.86
N TYR A 895 8.16 -4.87 10.85
CA TYR A 895 8.00 -3.54 10.24
C TYR A 895 6.59 -3.03 10.55
N LEU A 896 6.46 -1.98 11.36
CA LEU A 896 5.20 -1.64 12.02
C LEU A 896 4.79 -0.18 11.73
N GLY A 897 3.83 0.01 10.80
CA GLY A 897 3.41 1.32 10.28
C GLY A 897 4.07 1.63 8.93
N CYS A 898 3.68 2.73 8.27
CA CYS A 898 4.27 3.14 6.98
C CYS A 898 5.48 4.05 7.18
N HIS A 899 6.53 3.91 6.34
CA HIS A 899 7.78 4.67 6.47
C HIS A 899 7.58 6.20 6.59
N ASP A 900 6.81 6.80 5.69
CA ASP A 900 6.52 8.24 5.65
C ASP A 900 5.43 8.68 6.65
N GLY A 901 4.86 7.74 7.41
CA GLY A 901 3.73 7.99 8.30
C GLY A 901 2.38 8.11 7.58
N ASP A 902 2.28 7.67 6.33
CA ASP A 902 1.03 7.55 5.55
C ASP A 902 0.02 6.59 6.18
N CYS A 903 0.48 5.68 7.04
CA CYS A 903 -0.35 4.80 7.87
C CYS A 903 0.33 4.54 9.23
N ILE A 904 -0.48 4.39 10.28
CA ILE A 904 -0.06 4.46 11.69
C ILE A 904 -0.37 3.16 12.42
N LEU A 905 0.54 2.72 13.31
CA LEU A 905 0.21 1.76 14.36
C LEU A 905 -0.01 2.49 15.71
N SER A 906 -1.12 2.22 16.38
CA SER A 906 -1.45 2.78 17.70
C SER A 906 -1.99 1.77 18.71
N ASP A 907 -1.97 2.12 20.00
CA ASP A 907 -2.55 1.33 21.13
C ASP A 907 -2.14 -0.16 21.16
N SER A 908 -1.01 -0.54 20.54
CA SER A 908 -0.66 -1.94 20.24
C SER A 908 0.45 -2.49 21.14
N ILE A 909 0.49 -3.82 21.30
CA ILE A 909 1.38 -4.54 22.22
C ILE A 909 2.25 -5.54 21.45
N ILE A 910 3.57 -5.34 21.50
CA ILE A 910 4.58 -6.22 20.90
C ILE A 910 5.41 -6.80 22.05
N GLU A 911 5.06 -8.01 22.52
CA GLU A 911 5.59 -8.52 23.80
C GLU A 911 6.13 -9.96 23.80
N ASN A 912 7.23 -10.16 24.53
CA ASN A 912 7.82 -11.47 24.80
C ASN A 912 8.12 -12.31 23.54
N ASN A 913 8.38 -11.68 22.39
CA ASN A 913 8.79 -12.34 21.15
C ASN A 913 10.30 -12.68 21.18
N LEU A 914 10.71 -13.63 20.34
CA LEU A 914 12.09 -14.08 20.15
C LEU A 914 12.44 -13.87 18.68
N ILE A 915 13.33 -12.92 18.38
CA ILE A 915 13.68 -12.49 17.02
C ILE A 915 15.18 -12.67 16.85
N HIS A 916 15.65 -13.45 15.88
CA HIS A 916 17.09 -13.59 15.68
C HIS A 916 17.54 -14.03 14.29
N ASP A 917 18.84 -13.89 14.03
CA ASP A 917 19.49 -14.32 12.79
C ASP A 917 18.77 -13.72 11.57
N THR A 918 18.69 -12.38 11.53
CA THR A 918 18.30 -11.66 10.31
C THR A 918 19.48 -11.73 9.32
N SER A 919 19.18 -11.92 8.03
CA SER A 919 20.20 -12.19 7.02
C SER A 919 21.23 -11.06 6.96
N PRO A 920 22.54 -11.32 7.15
CA PRO A 920 23.60 -10.31 7.12
C PRO A 920 23.90 -9.78 5.71
N GLN A 921 23.01 -10.03 4.76
CA GLN A 921 23.00 -9.59 3.38
C GLN A 921 21.71 -8.82 3.04
N ALA A 922 20.78 -8.68 3.99
CA ALA A 922 19.58 -7.86 3.88
C ALA A 922 19.93 -6.37 3.69
N GLU A 923 19.01 -5.61 3.11
CA GLU A 923 19.17 -4.17 2.94
C GLU A 923 19.20 -3.44 4.29
N GLN A 924 18.37 -3.87 5.25
CA GLN A 924 18.23 -3.24 6.57
C GLN A 924 18.48 -4.23 7.72
N GLY A 925 17.63 -5.26 7.86
CA GLY A 925 17.78 -6.34 8.83
C GLY A 925 17.33 -6.00 10.26
N ASP A 926 16.57 -4.92 10.48
CA ASP A 926 16.10 -4.46 11.79
C ASP A 926 15.33 -5.52 12.60
N GLY A 927 15.43 -5.49 13.92
CA GLY A 927 14.76 -6.47 14.80
C GLY A 927 13.27 -6.16 14.99
N ILE A 928 12.95 -4.98 15.52
CA ILE A 928 11.58 -4.45 15.67
C ILE A 928 11.61 -2.96 15.33
N GLU A 929 10.79 -2.54 14.37
CA GLU A 929 10.76 -1.16 13.90
C GLU A 929 9.35 -0.57 13.94
N LEU A 930 9.14 0.43 14.81
CA LEU A 930 7.95 1.28 14.81
C LEU A 930 8.20 2.48 13.88
N LYS A 931 7.51 2.52 12.74
CA LYS A 931 7.64 3.59 11.73
C LYS A 931 6.97 4.90 12.17
N THR A 932 7.33 5.96 11.46
CA THR A 932 6.94 7.37 11.64
C THR A 932 5.46 7.57 12.02
N ARG A 933 5.20 8.51 12.93
CA ARG A 933 3.86 8.82 13.53
C ARG A 933 3.21 7.73 14.41
N SER A 934 3.69 6.49 14.44
CA SER A 934 3.17 5.45 15.37
C SER A 934 3.30 5.87 16.84
N HIS A 935 2.27 5.67 17.66
CA HIS A 935 2.16 6.23 19.01
C HIS A 935 1.44 5.31 20.00
N ASP A 936 1.61 5.53 21.31
CA ASP A 936 0.97 4.76 22.41
C ASP A 936 1.21 3.23 22.42
N ASN A 937 2.17 2.73 21.62
CA ASN A 937 2.50 1.30 21.53
C ASN A 937 3.43 0.82 22.65
N ILE A 938 3.39 -0.48 22.98
CA ILE A 938 4.21 -1.11 24.02
C ILE A 938 5.07 -2.24 23.44
N VAL A 939 6.37 -2.00 23.25
CA VAL A 939 7.39 -2.99 22.85
C VAL A 939 8.12 -3.49 24.09
N ARG A 940 7.78 -4.69 24.60
CA ARG A 940 8.31 -5.16 25.89
C ARG A 940 8.78 -6.60 25.97
N ASN A 941 9.78 -6.86 26.80
CA ASN A 941 10.31 -8.19 27.10
C ASN A 941 10.76 -9.02 25.88
N ASN A 942 10.93 -8.42 24.70
CA ASN A 942 11.38 -9.11 23.51
C ASN A 942 12.87 -9.47 23.63
N VAL A 943 13.27 -10.55 22.97
CA VAL A 943 14.66 -11.04 22.92
C VAL A 943 15.11 -10.99 21.47
N VAL A 944 16.03 -10.08 21.16
CA VAL A 944 16.40 -9.70 19.80
C VAL A 944 17.90 -9.86 19.61
N TYR A 945 18.38 -10.70 18.68
CA TYR A 945 19.83 -10.89 18.52
C TYR A 945 20.31 -11.40 17.16
N ASN A 946 21.61 -11.23 16.88
CA ASN A 946 22.21 -11.58 15.58
C ASN A 946 21.44 -10.95 14.40
N MET A 947 21.27 -9.63 14.45
CA MET A 947 20.78 -8.87 13.30
C MET A 947 21.93 -8.65 12.31
N GLY A 948 21.62 -8.10 11.13
CA GLY A 948 22.57 -7.23 10.47
C GLY A 948 22.24 -6.89 9.02
N SER A 949 22.76 -5.75 8.57
CA SER A 949 23.22 -5.58 7.20
C SER A 949 24.75 -5.44 7.22
N LYS A 950 25.41 -5.83 6.12
CA LYS A 950 26.84 -5.57 5.89
C LYS A 950 27.12 -4.41 4.94
N GLN A 951 26.08 -3.82 4.33
CA GLN A 951 26.24 -2.83 3.27
C GLN A 951 26.09 -1.38 3.74
N PHE A 952 25.30 -1.12 4.79
CA PHE A 952 25.01 0.25 5.25
C PHE A 952 25.18 0.41 6.77
N ASP A 953 25.49 1.63 7.20
CA ASP A 953 25.72 1.97 8.61
C ASP A 953 24.40 2.37 9.34
N GLY A 954 24.01 1.62 10.38
CA GLY A 954 23.16 2.15 11.46
C GLY A 954 21.74 1.58 11.68
N PHE A 955 21.45 0.33 11.30
CA PHE A 955 20.13 -0.29 11.56
C PHE A 955 19.95 -0.77 13.01
N GLY A 956 18.70 -0.92 13.44
CA GLY A 956 18.30 -1.09 14.84
C GLY A 956 17.83 -2.48 15.24
N GLY A 957 18.31 -2.99 16.37
CA GLY A 957 17.68 -4.12 17.06
C GLY A 957 16.27 -3.77 17.54
N ILE A 958 16.06 -2.56 18.07
CA ILE A 958 14.74 -1.93 18.20
C ILE A 958 14.84 -0.47 17.77
N LEU A 959 14.05 -0.05 16.78
CA LEU A 959 14.01 1.31 16.25
C LEU A 959 12.62 1.92 16.43
N VAL A 960 12.55 3.13 17.01
CA VAL A 960 11.33 3.93 17.12
C VAL A 960 11.52 5.26 16.39
N TRP A 961 10.88 5.37 15.23
CA TRP A 961 10.87 6.59 14.43
C TRP A 961 10.07 7.70 15.11
N GLY A 962 10.48 8.94 14.89
CA GLY A 962 9.92 10.12 15.54
C GLY A 962 8.91 10.86 14.67
N TRP A 963 8.57 12.08 15.11
CA TRP A 963 7.71 13.02 14.40
C TRP A 963 8.56 14.22 13.97
N SER A 964 8.52 14.60 12.69
CA SER A 964 9.46 15.57 12.10
C SER A 964 8.85 16.85 11.53
N ASP A 965 7.52 16.98 11.43
CA ASP A 965 6.91 18.26 11.07
C ASP A 965 6.92 19.28 12.24
N ALA A 966 6.70 20.54 11.89
CA ALA A 966 6.51 21.65 12.83
C ALA A 966 5.03 22.06 12.99
N ALA A 967 4.10 21.21 12.54
CA ALA A 967 2.65 21.40 12.51
C ALA A 967 1.91 20.54 13.56
N ASP A 968 2.61 19.61 14.22
CA ASP A 968 2.07 18.74 15.26
C ASP A 968 1.35 19.53 16.36
N THR A 969 0.04 19.35 16.36
CA THR A 969 -0.93 19.93 17.29
C THR A 969 -1.70 18.84 18.04
N GLY A 970 -1.30 17.57 17.89
CA GLY A 970 -1.94 16.42 18.51
C GLY A 970 -1.43 16.12 19.92
N SER A 971 -2.28 15.47 20.71
CA SER A 971 -2.01 15.09 22.11
C SER A 971 -1.74 13.59 22.25
N TRP A 972 -0.90 13.05 21.37
CA TRP A 972 -0.51 11.62 21.31
C TRP A 972 0.47 11.25 22.43
N GLY A 973 0.40 10.02 22.93
CA GLY A 973 1.30 9.54 23.98
C GLY A 973 2.58 8.86 23.46
N ASN A 974 3.44 8.51 24.40
CA ASN A 974 4.76 7.92 24.12
C ASN A 974 4.67 6.43 23.84
N ASN A 975 5.42 5.96 22.84
CA ASN A 975 5.71 4.54 22.69
C ASN A 975 6.59 4.07 23.87
N ILE A 976 6.30 2.91 24.46
CA ILE A 976 7.04 2.34 25.59
C ILE A 976 7.92 1.21 25.10
N VAL A 977 9.24 1.32 25.26
CA VAL A 977 10.21 0.27 24.95
C VAL A 977 10.79 -0.24 26.27
N GLU A 978 10.21 -1.30 26.86
CA GLU A 978 10.58 -1.73 28.22
C GLU A 978 11.08 -3.17 28.39
N GLY A 979 12.16 -3.33 29.15
CA GLY A 979 12.64 -4.64 29.63
C GLY A 979 13.06 -5.63 28.53
N ASN A 980 13.29 -5.17 27.31
CA ASN A 980 13.78 -5.97 26.19
C ASN A 980 15.26 -6.32 26.38
N VAL A 981 15.74 -7.31 25.62
CA VAL A 981 17.16 -7.66 25.53
C VAL A 981 17.62 -7.66 24.08
N VAL A 982 18.71 -6.94 23.80
CA VAL A 982 19.30 -6.83 22.45
C VAL A 982 20.79 -7.19 22.46
N TRP A 983 21.26 -8.05 21.55
CA TRP A 983 22.70 -8.21 21.30
C TRP A 983 23.08 -8.58 19.86
N GLY A 984 24.20 -8.04 19.39
CA GLY A 984 24.76 -8.36 18.07
C GLY A 984 26.23 -8.80 18.17
N ASP A 985 26.95 -8.56 17.08
CA ASP A 985 28.41 -8.63 16.98
C ASP A 985 28.95 -7.22 16.63
N GLN A 986 29.98 -6.76 17.34
CA GLN A 986 30.58 -5.43 17.19
C GLN A 986 31.23 -5.16 15.81
N THR A 987 31.21 -6.13 14.91
CA THR A 987 31.71 -6.02 13.53
C THR A 987 30.62 -5.67 12.49
N TYR A 988 29.35 -5.58 12.92
CA TYR A 988 28.20 -5.17 12.13
C TYR A 988 27.72 -3.79 12.61
N ALA A 989 27.05 -3.03 11.76
CA ALA A 989 26.72 -1.63 12.02
C ALA A 989 25.44 -1.42 12.87
N ASP A 990 25.30 -2.24 13.92
CA ASP A 990 24.06 -2.40 14.69
C ASP A 990 23.89 -1.36 15.81
N VAL A 991 22.78 -0.63 15.81
CA VAL A 991 22.28 0.09 16.97
C VAL A 991 21.42 -0.85 17.83
N GLY A 992 21.66 -0.91 19.13
CA GLY A 992 20.90 -1.78 20.03
C GLY A 992 19.45 -1.33 20.21
N ILE A 993 19.25 -0.09 20.65
CA ILE A 993 17.93 0.58 20.65
C ILE A 993 18.10 2.04 20.23
N GLU A 994 17.37 2.48 19.20
CA GLU A 994 17.27 3.88 18.76
C GLU A 994 15.84 4.40 18.99
N ALA A 995 15.71 5.60 19.56
CA ALA A 995 14.42 6.27 19.75
C ALA A 995 14.51 7.77 19.44
N ILE A 996 13.84 8.20 18.36
CA ILE A 996 13.97 9.56 17.82
C ILE A 996 13.12 10.57 18.60
N SER A 997 11.84 10.30 18.88
CA SER A 997 10.93 11.16 19.66
C SER A 997 9.69 10.39 20.16
N ARG A 998 8.97 10.93 21.15
CA ARG A 998 7.81 10.30 21.83
C ARG A 998 8.06 8.84 22.27
N ALA A 999 9.08 8.65 23.11
CA ALA A 999 9.56 7.31 23.46
C ALA A 999 10.08 7.17 24.90
N ASP A 1000 9.55 6.19 25.61
CA ASP A 1000 9.90 5.79 26.98
C ASP A 1000 10.74 4.51 26.97
N VAL A 1001 12.08 4.64 26.87
CA VAL A 1001 13.02 3.52 26.76
C VAL A 1001 13.53 3.12 28.15
N LYS A 1002 13.02 2.03 28.73
CA LYS A 1002 13.16 1.72 30.18
C LYS A 1002 13.57 0.29 30.51
N ASN A 1003 14.44 0.11 31.51
CA ASN A 1003 14.88 -1.22 32.02
C ASN A 1003 15.50 -2.17 30.96
N ASN A 1004 15.85 -1.73 29.75
CA ASN A 1004 16.37 -2.62 28.70
C ASN A 1004 17.82 -3.05 28.99
N ILE A 1005 18.21 -4.21 28.46
CA ILE A 1005 19.59 -4.72 28.53
C ILE A 1005 20.14 -4.86 27.11
N VAL A 1006 21.18 -4.10 26.80
CA VAL A 1006 21.82 -4.10 25.47
C VAL A 1006 23.29 -4.49 25.63
N PHE A 1007 23.80 -5.39 24.80
CA PHE A 1007 25.22 -5.76 24.85
C PHE A 1007 25.80 -6.22 23.51
N ASN A 1008 27.13 -6.16 23.37
CA ASN A 1008 27.89 -6.62 22.19
C ASN A 1008 27.55 -5.96 20.83
N VAL A 1009 26.67 -4.96 20.78
CA VAL A 1009 26.33 -4.17 19.58
C VAL A 1009 27.39 -3.11 19.25
N ASP A 1010 27.29 -2.49 18.08
CA ASP A 1010 28.08 -1.31 17.74
C ASP A 1010 27.71 -0.11 18.64
N THR A 1011 26.47 0.35 18.55
CA THR A 1011 25.98 1.53 19.28
C THR A 1011 24.91 1.12 20.29
N GLY A 1012 25.15 1.31 21.59
CA GLY A 1012 24.30 0.77 22.67
C GLY A 1012 22.88 1.35 22.71
N LEU A 1013 22.76 2.66 22.91
CA LEU A 1013 21.48 3.39 22.87
C LEU A 1013 21.65 4.66 22.03
N ALA A 1014 20.65 4.98 21.23
CA ALA A 1014 20.66 6.15 20.35
C ALA A 1014 19.39 7.00 20.44
N SER A 1015 19.54 8.32 20.25
CA SER A 1015 18.42 9.26 20.06
C SER A 1015 18.91 10.49 19.32
N ASN A 1016 18.55 10.57 18.03
CA ASN A 1016 19.05 11.56 17.08
C ASN A 1016 17.88 12.20 16.31
N PRO A 1017 17.98 13.47 15.85
CA PRO A 1017 17.00 14.08 14.96
C PRO A 1017 16.92 13.35 13.62
N GLN A 1018 15.74 13.30 13.00
CA GLN A 1018 15.54 12.56 11.76
C GLN A 1018 16.43 13.09 10.63
N PHE A 1019 17.15 12.17 10.00
CA PHE A 1019 17.98 12.41 8.82
C PHE A 1019 17.14 12.17 7.57
N ASN A 1020 17.08 13.14 6.65
CA ASN A 1020 16.36 13.00 5.39
C ASN A 1020 17.26 13.50 4.25
N GLY A 1021 17.51 12.65 3.25
CA GLY A 1021 18.22 13.02 2.01
C GLY A 1021 19.59 13.68 2.20
N GLY A 1022 20.38 13.26 3.20
CA GLY A 1022 21.70 13.84 3.47
C GLY A 1022 21.71 15.06 4.41
N LEU A 1023 20.53 15.60 4.77
CA LEU A 1023 20.41 16.75 5.67
C LEU A 1023 19.85 16.33 7.03
N TYR A 1024 20.59 16.68 8.09
CA TYR A 1024 20.03 16.74 9.44
C TYR A 1024 19.02 17.88 9.50
N LEU A 1025 17.73 17.55 9.50
CA LEU A 1025 16.68 18.53 9.69
C LEU A 1025 16.79 19.12 11.10
N ASN A 1026 16.69 20.44 11.22
CA ASN A 1026 17.02 21.18 12.44
C ASN A 1026 15.88 21.17 13.49
N ILE A 1027 15.33 19.98 13.72
CA ILE A 1027 14.11 19.69 14.51
C ILE A 1027 14.51 19.30 15.94
N PRO A 1028 13.83 19.79 17.00
CA PRO A 1028 14.05 19.33 18.36
C PRO A 1028 13.62 17.87 18.58
N VAL A 1029 14.41 17.09 19.31
CA VAL A 1029 13.96 15.81 19.87
C VAL A 1029 12.92 16.07 20.97
N LYS A 1030 11.73 15.47 20.86
CA LYS A 1030 10.60 15.71 21.78
C LYS A 1030 10.25 14.46 22.60
N ASP A 1031 9.95 14.65 23.88
CA ASP A 1031 9.31 13.66 24.77
C ASP A 1031 10.03 12.29 24.79
N VAL A 1032 11.36 12.31 24.94
CA VAL A 1032 12.19 11.09 25.03
C VAL A 1032 12.67 10.86 26.46
N ASN A 1033 12.39 9.69 27.02
CA ASN A 1033 12.72 9.33 28.40
C ASN A 1033 13.47 8.00 28.48
N ILE A 1034 14.80 8.07 28.46
CA ILE A 1034 15.70 6.91 28.47
C ILE A 1034 16.17 6.66 29.91
N ALA A 1035 15.53 5.72 30.62
CA ALA A 1035 15.72 5.55 32.06
C ALA A 1035 16.04 4.11 32.51
N ASN A 1036 17.00 3.97 33.43
CA ASN A 1036 17.34 2.70 34.09
C ASN A 1036 17.72 1.55 33.12
N ASN A 1037 18.33 1.83 31.97
CA ASN A 1037 18.83 0.80 31.05
C ASN A 1037 20.27 0.36 31.41
N THR A 1038 20.67 -0.84 30.97
CA THR A 1038 22.04 -1.36 31.12
C THR A 1038 22.63 -1.66 29.74
N VAL A 1039 23.66 -0.89 29.34
CA VAL A 1039 24.49 -1.17 28.16
C VAL A 1039 25.82 -1.78 28.60
N PHE A 1040 26.18 -2.93 28.04
CA PHE A 1040 27.46 -3.58 28.32
C PHE A 1040 28.25 -3.98 27.06
N ASN A 1041 29.53 -3.61 27.01
CA ASN A 1041 30.41 -3.98 25.89
C ASN A 1041 29.81 -3.59 24.52
N ALA A 1042 29.45 -2.32 24.35
CA ALA A 1042 29.19 -1.73 23.03
C ALA A 1042 30.44 -0.97 22.53
N ARG A 1043 30.60 -0.77 21.21
CA ARG A 1043 31.71 0.04 20.67
C ARG A 1043 31.52 1.52 21.01
N ILE A 1044 30.35 2.05 20.72
CA ILE A 1044 29.82 3.35 21.16
C ILE A 1044 28.80 3.05 22.25
N GLY A 1045 29.02 3.56 23.47
CA GLY A 1045 28.12 3.28 24.59
C GLY A 1045 26.73 3.89 24.38
N VAL A 1046 26.70 5.16 23.96
CA VAL A 1046 25.51 5.97 23.71
C VAL A 1046 25.80 7.00 22.61
N ARG A 1047 24.80 7.28 21.76
CA ARG A 1047 24.80 8.33 20.73
C ARG A 1047 23.61 9.27 20.92
N LEU A 1048 23.81 10.56 21.22
CA LEU A 1048 22.71 11.53 21.39
C LEU A 1048 23.01 12.84 20.66
N ILE A 1049 22.14 13.24 19.73
CA ILE A 1049 22.22 14.54 19.04
C ILE A 1049 21.11 15.45 19.59
N TRP A 1050 21.28 15.87 20.84
CA TRP A 1050 20.30 16.66 21.61
C TRP A 1050 20.64 18.17 21.61
N ASP A 1051 20.96 18.70 20.42
CA ASP A 1051 21.30 20.11 20.17
C ASP A 1051 20.08 21.05 20.34
N GLN A 1052 18.88 20.51 20.15
CA GLN A 1052 17.59 21.10 20.49
C GLN A 1052 16.72 19.98 21.06
N THR A 1053 16.04 20.21 22.19
CA THR A 1053 15.15 19.22 22.81
C THR A 1053 13.96 19.87 23.47
N ASP A 1054 12.80 19.21 23.42
CA ASP A 1054 11.67 19.46 24.31
C ASP A 1054 11.44 18.21 25.19
N ASN A 1055 11.28 18.39 26.49
CA ASN A 1055 11.03 17.31 27.47
C ASN A 1055 11.92 16.03 27.34
N ALA A 1056 13.21 16.17 27.02
CA ALA A 1056 14.14 15.03 26.89
C ALA A 1056 14.87 14.70 28.21
N VAL A 1057 14.93 13.41 28.57
CA VAL A 1057 15.49 12.88 29.83
C VAL A 1057 16.36 11.64 29.58
N PHE A 1058 17.54 11.61 30.17
CA PHE A 1058 18.43 10.44 30.20
C PHE A 1058 18.91 10.19 31.64
N ALA A 1059 18.37 9.17 32.30
CA ALA A 1059 18.48 8.99 33.76
C ALA A 1059 18.80 7.56 34.24
N ASN A 1060 19.55 7.45 35.33
CA ASN A 1060 19.83 6.19 36.04
C ASN A 1060 20.50 5.06 35.23
N ASN A 1061 20.99 5.32 34.01
CA ASN A 1061 21.52 4.27 33.11
C ASN A 1061 22.94 3.84 33.52
N ILE A 1062 23.29 2.58 33.25
CA ILE A 1062 24.67 2.07 33.30
C ILE A 1062 25.16 1.82 31.87
N VAL A 1063 26.34 2.35 31.51
CA VAL A 1063 26.88 2.28 30.14
C VAL A 1063 28.36 1.90 30.15
N HIS A 1064 28.71 0.74 29.57
CA HIS A 1064 30.10 0.28 29.43
C HIS A 1064 30.50 0.14 27.96
N ALA A 1065 31.43 0.97 27.49
CA ALA A 1065 32.01 0.88 26.15
C ALA A 1065 33.30 0.01 26.11
N SER A 1066 33.70 -0.47 24.92
CA SER A 1066 34.75 -1.49 24.74
C SER A 1066 36.09 -0.99 24.17
N GLY A 1067 36.11 0.10 23.40
CA GLY A 1067 37.25 0.49 22.55
C GLY A 1067 38.24 1.50 23.15
N ILE A 1068 39.55 1.23 23.01
CA ILE A 1068 40.66 2.06 23.57
C ILE A 1068 40.93 3.34 22.73
N THR A 1069 40.20 3.54 21.64
CA THR A 1069 40.24 4.76 20.79
C THR A 1069 38.86 5.39 20.61
N ALA A 1070 37.83 4.93 21.34
CA ALA A 1070 36.44 5.18 21.00
C ALA A 1070 35.85 6.43 21.66
N GLU A 1071 35.13 7.21 20.86
CA GLU A 1071 34.06 8.11 21.33
C GLU A 1071 32.97 7.28 22.01
N SER A 1072 33.19 6.95 23.28
CA SER A 1072 32.31 6.08 24.07
C SER A 1072 30.97 6.76 24.37
N PHE A 1073 30.96 8.09 24.25
CA PHE A 1073 29.79 8.95 24.22
C PHE A 1073 29.94 9.84 22.98
N SER A 1074 29.34 9.44 21.85
CA SER A 1074 29.33 10.27 20.64
C SER A 1074 28.11 11.18 20.69
N VAL A 1075 28.30 12.31 21.35
CA VAL A 1075 27.37 13.43 21.39
C VAL A 1075 27.87 14.49 20.44
N SER A 1076 26.95 15.19 19.77
CA SER A 1076 27.24 16.39 18.99
C SER A 1076 28.10 17.36 19.82
N CYS A 1077 29.35 17.55 19.42
CA CYS A 1077 30.28 18.49 20.05
C CYS A 1077 29.94 19.97 19.76
N ARG A 1078 28.72 20.25 19.29
CA ARG A 1078 28.15 21.59 19.21
C ARG A 1078 27.82 22.06 20.62
N LEU A 1079 27.86 23.38 20.83
CA LEU A 1079 27.66 23.95 22.15
C LEU A 1079 26.16 23.86 22.52
N PHE A 1080 25.89 23.42 23.75
CA PHE A 1080 24.57 23.34 24.40
C PHE A 1080 23.69 22.12 24.03
N LEU A 1081 24.05 20.94 24.57
CA LEU A 1081 23.07 19.90 24.92
C LEU A 1081 21.91 20.52 25.74
N GLN A 1082 20.66 20.21 25.38
CA GLN A 1082 19.49 20.83 26.02
C GLN A 1082 18.66 19.91 26.95
N GLY A 1083 18.90 18.58 26.92
CA GLY A 1083 18.15 17.61 27.73
C GLY A 1083 18.57 17.48 29.20
N THR A 1084 17.76 16.74 29.97
CA THR A 1084 17.96 16.48 31.41
C THR A 1084 18.76 15.20 31.65
N PHE A 1085 19.90 15.30 32.36
CA PHE A 1085 20.81 14.19 32.62
C PHE A 1085 21.00 13.94 34.12
N ILE A 1086 20.66 12.73 34.60
CA ILE A 1086 20.59 12.44 36.05
C ILE A 1086 21.16 11.05 36.39
N GLN A 1087 22.18 11.03 37.26
CA GLN A 1087 22.70 9.83 37.96
C GLN A 1087 23.08 8.64 37.06
N ASN A 1088 23.52 8.89 35.83
CA ASN A 1088 24.05 7.86 34.93
C ASN A 1088 25.50 7.52 35.29
N VAL A 1089 25.92 6.28 35.05
CA VAL A 1089 27.32 5.85 35.26
C VAL A 1089 27.88 5.23 33.99
N THR A 1090 29.03 5.73 33.56
CA THR A 1090 29.72 5.36 32.31
C THR A 1090 31.06 4.69 32.59
N GLN A 1091 31.55 3.89 31.64
CA GLN A 1091 32.95 3.52 31.51
C GLN A 1091 33.36 3.78 30.05
N GLY A 1092 34.19 4.81 29.83
CA GLY A 1092 34.65 5.19 28.49
C GLY A 1092 35.05 6.68 28.37
N GLN A 1093 35.47 7.10 27.18
CA GLN A 1093 35.83 8.49 26.88
C GLN A 1093 34.68 9.26 26.21
N PHE A 1094 34.39 10.47 26.69
CA PHE A 1094 33.49 11.40 26.02
C PHE A 1094 34.22 12.07 24.84
N SER A 1095 33.54 12.26 23.71
CA SER A 1095 34.09 13.03 22.57
C SER A 1095 34.28 14.52 22.90
N CYS A 1096 33.53 15.04 23.87
CA CYS A 1096 33.47 16.45 24.21
C CYS A 1096 34.44 16.89 25.34
N ILE A 1097 34.94 18.13 25.24
CA ILE A 1097 36.04 18.69 26.07
C ILE A 1097 35.65 18.93 27.56
N LYS A 1098 34.45 18.57 28.01
CA LYS A 1098 33.99 18.74 29.40
C LYS A 1098 33.12 17.57 29.86
N PRO A 1099 33.19 17.15 31.15
CA PRO A 1099 32.27 16.16 31.70
C PRO A 1099 30.84 16.72 31.72
N ILE A 1100 29.90 15.95 31.20
CA ILE A 1100 28.46 16.27 31.20
C ILE A 1100 27.93 16.07 32.63
N ARG A 1101 27.17 17.05 33.16
CA ARG A 1101 26.53 16.90 34.48
C ARG A 1101 25.50 15.77 34.42
N GLY A 1102 25.40 14.97 35.48
CA GLY A 1102 24.51 13.81 35.50
C GLY A 1102 25.15 12.51 35.02
N PHE A 1103 26.44 12.53 34.65
CA PHE A 1103 27.27 11.34 34.41
C PHE A 1103 28.38 11.24 35.45
N VAL A 1104 28.75 10.00 35.79
CA VAL A 1104 29.91 9.66 36.61
C VAL A 1104 30.72 8.58 35.88
N ASP A 1105 31.98 8.85 35.59
CA ASP A 1105 32.89 7.84 35.05
C ASP A 1105 33.34 6.84 36.13
N ASN A 1106 33.40 5.57 35.77
CA ASN A 1106 33.77 4.46 36.63
C ASN A 1106 34.53 3.41 35.80
N SER A 1107 35.87 3.46 35.88
CA SER A 1107 36.80 2.62 35.12
C SER A 1107 36.77 1.11 35.42
N ASN A 1108 35.81 0.62 36.20
CA ASN A 1108 35.68 -0.77 36.66
C ASN A 1108 34.23 -1.30 36.62
N LEU A 1109 33.35 -0.78 35.74
CA LEU A 1109 31.98 -1.28 35.61
C LEU A 1109 31.92 -2.79 35.31
N SER A 1110 32.80 -3.31 34.47
CA SER A 1110 32.88 -4.75 34.18
C SER A 1110 33.16 -5.61 35.42
N GLY A 1111 33.93 -5.09 36.37
CA GLY A 1111 34.19 -5.75 37.65
C GLY A 1111 32.98 -5.83 38.58
N LEU A 1112 31.96 -4.97 38.39
CA LEU A 1112 30.79 -4.83 39.27
C LEU A 1112 29.61 -5.73 38.87
N PHE A 1113 29.49 -6.14 37.61
CA PHE A 1113 28.52 -7.15 37.16
C PHE A 1113 28.90 -8.55 37.64
N LEU A 1114 27.92 -9.43 37.88
CA LEU A 1114 28.13 -10.76 38.44
C LEU A 1114 28.97 -11.66 37.53
N ASP A 1115 28.49 -11.89 36.31
CA ASP A 1115 29.21 -12.61 35.25
C ASP A 1115 28.71 -12.16 33.86
N PRO A 1116 29.16 -10.99 33.37
CA PRO A 1116 28.66 -10.44 32.11
C PRO A 1116 29.10 -11.25 30.88
N ASN A 1117 30.17 -12.05 30.98
CA ASN A 1117 30.60 -12.94 29.89
C ASN A 1117 29.55 -14.03 29.63
N ASN A 1118 28.94 -14.55 30.70
CA ASN A 1118 27.79 -15.45 30.64
C ASN A 1118 26.45 -14.68 30.70
N LYS A 1119 26.40 -13.46 30.14
CA LYS A 1119 25.21 -12.59 30.00
C LYS A 1119 24.49 -12.25 31.32
N ASN A 1120 25.18 -12.37 32.46
CA ASN A 1120 24.61 -12.12 33.79
C ASN A 1120 24.99 -10.73 34.31
N PHE A 1121 24.22 -9.73 33.89
CA PHE A 1121 24.38 -8.31 34.23
C PHE A 1121 23.76 -7.91 35.59
N TRP A 1122 23.54 -8.87 36.49
CA TRP A 1122 23.18 -8.59 37.88
C TRP A 1122 24.34 -7.89 38.60
N LEU A 1123 24.05 -6.94 39.50
CA LEU A 1123 25.12 -6.25 40.25
C LEU A 1123 25.61 -7.11 41.42
N LYS A 1124 26.93 -7.23 41.58
CA LYS A 1124 27.54 -7.84 42.77
C LYS A 1124 27.22 -6.98 44.01
N PRO A 1125 27.09 -7.56 45.22
CA PRO A 1125 26.94 -6.78 46.47
C PRO A 1125 28.07 -5.77 46.75
N SER A 1126 29.23 -5.91 46.07
CA SER A 1126 30.32 -4.93 46.09
C SER A 1126 30.08 -3.68 45.24
N ALA A 1127 28.99 -3.60 44.47
CA ALA A 1127 28.64 -2.49 43.60
C ALA A 1127 27.96 -1.31 44.34
N PHE A 1128 28.53 -0.90 45.49
CA PHE A 1128 28.00 0.18 46.34
C PHE A 1128 27.99 1.57 45.66
N THR A 1129 28.64 1.70 44.49
CA THR A 1129 28.58 2.88 43.61
C THR A 1129 27.41 2.87 42.63
N LEU A 1130 26.63 1.79 42.58
CA LEU A 1130 25.48 1.58 41.69
C LEU A 1130 24.20 1.24 42.46
N ILE A 1131 24.33 0.42 43.52
CA ILE A 1131 23.22 -0.01 44.38
C ILE A 1131 22.74 1.15 45.27
N GLY A 1132 21.45 1.46 45.21
CA GLY A 1132 20.83 2.60 45.90
C GLY A 1132 21.44 3.95 45.52
N LYS A 1133 21.65 4.21 44.22
CA LYS A 1133 22.24 5.45 43.67
C LYS A 1133 21.42 6.11 42.55
N GLY A 1134 20.33 5.50 42.08
CA GLY A 1134 19.41 6.11 41.11
C GLY A 1134 18.42 7.07 41.75
N GLY A 1135 17.91 8.00 40.94
CA GLY A 1135 16.87 8.95 41.31
C GLY A 1135 15.47 8.34 41.12
N ALA A 1136 14.72 8.21 42.21
CA ALA A 1136 13.39 7.58 42.22
C ALA A 1136 12.32 8.32 41.40
N GLU A 1137 12.53 9.61 41.11
CA GLU A 1137 11.64 10.45 40.29
C GLU A 1137 11.56 9.98 38.82
N TYR A 1138 12.65 9.42 38.29
CA TYR A 1138 12.77 8.99 36.89
C TYR A 1138 12.80 7.46 36.74
N ALA A 1139 12.68 6.73 37.85
CA ALA A 1139 12.79 5.28 37.86
C ALA A 1139 11.45 4.62 37.51
N PRO A 1140 11.42 3.61 36.62
CA PRO A 1140 10.23 2.78 36.42
C PRO A 1140 9.86 2.04 37.72
N ALA A 1141 8.56 1.87 37.98
CA ALA A 1141 8.06 1.26 39.21
C ALA A 1141 8.50 -0.21 39.42
N LYS A 1142 8.91 -0.88 38.35
CA LYS A 1142 9.49 -2.23 38.34
C LYS A 1142 10.89 -2.24 37.72
N ASP A 1143 11.66 -3.28 38.00
CA ASP A 1143 12.91 -3.60 37.31
C ASP A 1143 12.70 -4.58 36.13
N PHE A 1144 13.79 -4.94 35.44
CA PHE A 1144 13.80 -5.90 34.33
C PHE A 1144 13.18 -7.27 34.67
N ASN A 1145 13.28 -7.71 35.92
CA ASN A 1145 12.70 -8.96 36.45
C ASN A 1145 11.27 -8.74 37.00
N GLY A 1146 10.67 -7.56 36.83
CA GLY A 1146 9.36 -7.23 37.37
C GLY A 1146 9.30 -6.94 38.87
N ASN A 1147 10.44 -6.90 39.57
CA ASN A 1147 10.51 -6.57 41.00
C ASN A 1147 10.16 -5.09 41.22
N VAL A 1148 9.34 -4.80 42.22
CA VAL A 1148 9.00 -3.41 42.59
C VAL A 1148 10.24 -2.68 43.10
N ARG A 1149 10.52 -1.49 42.54
CA ARG A 1149 11.61 -0.62 43.01
C ARG A 1149 11.20 0.12 44.28
N GLY A 1150 12.10 0.13 45.28
CA GLY A 1150 11.93 0.92 46.50
C GLY A 1150 12.51 2.33 46.36
N ALA A 1151 12.39 3.14 47.41
CA ALA A 1151 12.94 4.51 47.44
C ALA A 1151 14.48 4.59 47.27
N ALA A 1152 15.20 3.47 47.47
CA ALA A 1152 16.61 3.32 47.12
C ALA A 1152 16.73 2.56 45.80
N VAL A 1153 16.71 3.30 44.69
CA VAL A 1153 16.79 2.74 43.33
C VAL A 1153 18.22 2.34 42.98
N ASP A 1154 18.39 1.14 42.46
CA ASP A 1154 19.65 0.70 41.84
C ASP A 1154 19.77 1.26 40.42
N LEU A 1155 21.00 1.57 40.00
CA LEU A 1155 21.26 1.99 38.63
C LEU A 1155 21.14 0.83 37.64
N GLY A 1156 20.71 1.15 36.41
CA GLY A 1156 20.49 0.19 35.35
C GLY A 1156 19.25 -0.70 35.52
N ALA A 1157 19.19 -1.76 34.71
CA ALA A 1157 17.99 -2.54 34.44
C ALA A 1157 17.44 -3.33 35.65
N TYR A 1158 18.30 -3.71 36.60
CA TYR A 1158 17.92 -4.52 37.76
C TYR A 1158 17.69 -3.69 39.03
N GLN A 1159 16.95 -4.26 39.98
CA GLN A 1159 16.84 -3.81 41.36
C GLN A 1159 17.30 -4.95 42.28
N THR A 1160 18.55 -4.90 42.71
CA THR A 1160 19.15 -6.02 43.45
C THR A 1160 18.68 -6.12 44.89
N ASN A 1161 18.35 -4.98 45.52
CA ASN A 1161 18.09 -4.87 46.95
C ASN A 1161 19.21 -5.48 47.82
N GLY A 1162 20.45 -5.53 47.31
CA GLY A 1162 21.61 -6.16 47.96
C GLY A 1162 21.73 -7.68 47.77
N GLY A 1163 20.86 -8.31 46.96
CA GLY A 1163 20.91 -9.74 46.66
C GLY A 1163 22.18 -10.16 45.90
N ALA A 1164 22.78 -11.29 46.28
CA ALA A 1164 24.06 -11.74 45.74
C ALA A 1164 23.98 -12.49 44.38
N SER A 1165 22.78 -12.72 43.86
CA SER A 1165 22.51 -13.50 42.65
C SER A 1165 21.21 -13.02 41.99
N ASN A 1166 21.14 -13.05 40.66
CA ASN A 1166 19.89 -12.84 39.93
C ASN A 1166 18.83 -13.89 40.35
N PRO A 1167 17.64 -13.49 40.82
CA PRO A 1167 16.55 -14.42 41.14
C PRO A 1167 15.61 -14.69 39.95
N GLY A 1168 15.68 -13.88 38.89
CA GLY A 1168 14.85 -14.00 37.68
C GLY A 1168 15.57 -14.68 36.53
N TRP A 1169 15.07 -14.44 35.30
CA TRP A 1169 15.59 -15.05 34.07
C TRP A 1169 17.09 -14.75 33.83
N LEU A 1170 17.77 -15.74 33.26
CA LEU A 1170 19.16 -15.64 32.79
C LEU A 1170 19.17 -15.67 31.26
N ILE A 1171 19.70 -14.62 30.64
CA ILE A 1171 19.68 -14.42 29.19
C ILE A 1171 20.42 -15.56 28.47
N GLN A 1172 19.72 -16.27 27.61
CA GLN A 1172 20.27 -17.35 26.77
C GLN A 1172 19.78 -17.19 25.32
N PRO A 1173 20.61 -17.48 24.30
CA PRO A 1173 20.15 -17.58 22.91
C PRO A 1173 19.08 -18.67 22.76
N GLY A 1174 18.19 -18.51 21.77
CA GLY A 1174 17.11 -19.46 21.48
C GLY A 1174 16.06 -19.59 22.60
N GLN A 1175 15.92 -18.58 23.47
CA GLN A 1175 14.94 -18.58 24.54
C GLN A 1175 14.21 -17.24 24.64
N PHE A 1176 12.88 -17.31 24.71
CA PHE A 1176 12.04 -16.20 25.16
C PHE A 1176 12.42 -15.75 26.58
N LYS A 1177 12.25 -14.46 26.87
CA LYS A 1177 12.32 -13.95 28.23
C LYS A 1177 11.17 -14.50 29.07
N THR A 1178 11.50 -15.27 30.11
CA THR A 1178 10.54 -15.67 31.15
C THR A 1178 10.47 -14.60 32.25
N GLN A 1179 9.37 -14.60 33.02
CA GLN A 1179 9.26 -13.85 34.28
C GLN A 1179 9.84 -14.68 35.44
#